data_AF-A0A4Y3RNH3-F1
#
_entry.id   AF-A0A4Y3RNH3-F1
#
_cell.length_a   1.000
_cell.length_b   1.000
_cell.length_c   1.000
_cell.angle_alpha   90.00
_cell.angle_beta   90.00
_cell.angle_gamma   90.00
#
_symmetry.space_group_name_H-M   'P 1'
#
loop_
_entity.id
_entity.type
_entity.pdbx_description
1 polymer ?
#
loop_
_entity_poly.entity_id
_entity_poly.type
_entity_poly.pdbx_seq_one_letter_code
_entity_poly.pdbx_strand_id
1 'polypeptide(L)'
;MDENADQQPPTEPSSPADASAATTIAPATVSSAYAAGQLARALRTSVSHPEPATRDRAVGRVQKWRAVLAGMADGSLTIGARTPVAGLPAWVTPEVVRGGFATGTPCAGGPLAPYEADAARRAGVPADRAALFAHALTQQGLEELWQLLDTGRYEVSLPEEAALLTVAWLVRADDFDTAAALVTELQPFADRLRFLPRPADGPAPDASAVHRCTVGQVSDVLRARGPKTAIEVQREALGVWRPFDDELLAYWLQHLEASAPARSAADRPAPQRVPGPGPAAALTGPGGGDARVRATALLQRYRALAATHTQCRKHRDQKSNTGIMLRALEETAAGRPLTPRLAGLLRHAVTSVVAKRGLPGSDRHSRLRAEQARQAALPAHHEIAAVVADRLATLDQRAGTPDVDGPLAPITRTEAGQTGLPAGTVVPPRLRQVVRTALSATPEELVARGLVPSAEVLAELVPQLVANATAQRYADPSLRTLTAATYRAFRNRRSLLLLNLAHQVRADELPWVRAVAGHGSDADTRARARAAAEAVLRRLGDLAVGAFPGTLLPNPLVREMSQLARQADLSAPFTEELAADIFMGTFSPKFLTAARIAADLLEDSLYTRYYGIDCAAVRNLAVVHAVDNLGRTRPARTAPAFDRLCGERAGTDTARSWSPAGNGTVIEQAQILTTHNLAVLVRHAGIAPEAGWEALAEKGFDAVCRLVARVHGHPRPLGTIKDAAYAWRQTLFFLSLCPPGRQATLVQQMAAQAAEQPWHTAARLAPAIAGLRLVAGGGTFDTDGTALNGLARRFQGWTTTGHWMRSATR
;
A
#
# COMPACT_ATOMS: atom_id res chain seq x y z
N MET A 1 -2.99 1.22 5.82
CA MET A 1 -2.76 -0.13 6.38
C MET A 1 -1.44 0.01 7.12
N ASP A 2 -1.49 0.48 8.37
CA ASP A 2 -0.28 0.77 9.15
C ASP A 2 0.42 -0.54 9.50
N GLU A 3 1.43 -0.90 8.71
CA GLU A 3 2.25 -2.09 8.93
C GLU A 3 3.40 -1.87 9.93
N ASN A 4 3.56 -0.66 10.48
CA ASN A 4 4.65 -0.29 11.38
C ASN A 4 4.42 -0.60 12.87
N ALA A 5 3.35 -1.30 13.26
CA ALA A 5 3.03 -1.51 14.68
C ALA A 5 3.52 -2.84 15.31
N ASP A 6 4.30 -3.66 14.59
CA ASP A 6 4.85 -4.91 15.14
C ASP A 6 6.39 -4.96 14.94
N GLN A 7 7.15 -4.17 15.69
CA GLN A 7 8.60 -4.37 15.89
C GLN A 7 8.87 -4.75 17.35
N GLN A 8 9.98 -5.47 17.60
CA GLN A 8 10.32 -5.97 18.93
C GLN A 8 11.15 -4.92 19.69
N PRO A 9 10.92 -4.74 21.01
CA PRO A 9 11.80 -3.97 21.88
C PRO A 9 13.26 -4.44 21.82
N PRO A 10 14.24 -3.53 21.90
CA PRO A 10 15.60 -3.91 22.26
C PRO A 10 15.62 -4.56 23.66
N THR A 11 16.45 -5.58 23.83
CA THR A 11 16.56 -6.34 25.10
C THR A 11 17.38 -5.55 26.13
N GLU A 12 16.96 -5.55 27.41
CA GLU A 12 17.72 -4.91 28.50
C GLU A 12 19.10 -5.58 28.71
N PRO A 13 20.16 -4.82 29.05
CA PRO A 13 21.36 -5.41 29.63
C PRO A 13 21.03 -5.92 31.05
N SER A 14 21.44 -7.15 31.35
CA SER A 14 21.27 -7.75 32.66
C SER A 14 22.17 -7.09 33.74
N SER A 15 21.52 -6.66 34.83
CA SER A 15 22.02 -6.18 36.14
C SER A 15 22.44 -4.71 36.31
N PRO A 16 22.01 -4.04 37.41
CA PRO A 16 22.50 -2.74 37.83
C PRO A 16 23.63 -2.91 38.85
N ALA A 17 24.85 -2.50 38.51
CA ALA A 17 25.89 -2.22 39.50
C ALA A 17 26.74 -1.04 39.02
N ASP A 18 26.91 -0.08 39.92
CA ASP A 18 27.78 1.11 39.90
C ASP A 18 27.43 2.27 38.94
N ALA A 19 26.57 3.15 39.46
CA ALA A 19 26.35 4.50 38.97
C ALA A 19 27.50 5.43 39.42
N SER A 20 28.53 5.61 38.59
CA SER A 20 29.43 6.78 38.60
C SER A 20 30.57 6.61 37.57
N ALA A 21 30.26 6.76 36.28
CA ALA A 21 31.18 7.15 35.20
C ALA A 21 30.39 7.18 33.89
N ALA A 22 30.78 8.06 32.96
CA ALA A 22 30.20 8.27 31.62
C ALA A 22 29.40 7.05 31.10
N THR A 23 28.06 7.16 31.13
CA THR A 23 27.12 6.10 30.75
C THR A 23 27.36 5.67 29.32
N THR A 24 28.20 4.67 29.14
CA THR A 24 28.36 3.96 27.88
C THR A 24 27.19 2.98 27.84
N ILE A 25 26.10 3.40 27.19
CA ILE A 25 24.92 2.55 26.96
C ILE A 25 25.42 1.28 26.26
N ALA A 26 25.24 0.11 26.90
CA ALA A 26 25.57 -1.18 26.29
C ALA A 26 24.83 -1.33 24.95
N PRO A 27 25.46 -1.90 23.90
CA PRO A 27 24.84 -1.98 22.59
C PRO A 27 23.57 -2.83 22.65
N ALA A 28 22.46 -2.26 22.20
CA ALA A 28 21.20 -2.98 22.12
C ALA A 28 21.32 -4.14 21.14
N THR A 29 20.84 -5.32 21.53
CA THR A 29 20.84 -6.55 20.72
C THR A 29 19.41 -6.99 20.39
N VAL A 30 19.24 -7.59 19.21
CA VAL A 30 17.96 -8.10 18.72
C VAL A 30 17.74 -9.52 19.25
N SER A 31 16.62 -9.76 19.93
CA SER A 31 16.25 -11.10 20.39
C SER A 31 15.63 -11.93 19.25
N SER A 32 15.85 -13.25 19.30
CA SER A 32 15.35 -14.21 18.30
C SER A 32 13.83 -14.47 18.40
N ALA A 33 13.17 -13.97 19.46
CA ALA A 33 11.77 -14.22 19.73
C ALA A 33 10.82 -13.73 18.62
N TYR A 34 11.07 -12.54 18.05
CA TYR A 34 10.27 -12.04 16.93
C TYR A 34 10.38 -12.94 15.70
N ALA A 35 11.60 -13.33 15.32
CA ALA A 35 11.83 -14.20 14.18
C ALA A 35 11.13 -15.57 14.38
N ALA A 36 11.18 -16.14 15.59
CA ALA A 36 10.45 -17.36 15.94
C ALA A 36 8.92 -17.16 15.85
N GLY A 37 8.40 -16.02 16.32
CA GLY A 37 6.98 -15.68 16.21
C GLY A 37 6.50 -15.56 14.76
N GLN A 38 7.30 -14.94 13.89
CA GLN A 38 7.00 -14.82 12.46
C GLN A 38 7.06 -16.18 11.75
N LEU A 39 8.03 -17.04 12.10
CA LEU A 39 8.09 -18.42 11.62
C LEU A 39 6.82 -19.19 11.99
N ALA A 40 6.37 -19.11 13.25
CA ALA A 40 5.15 -19.78 13.72
C ALA A 40 3.91 -19.29 12.95
N ARG A 41 3.82 -17.98 12.66
CA ARG A 41 2.73 -17.42 11.85
C ARG A 41 2.76 -17.93 10.40
N ALA A 42 3.95 -18.02 9.80
CA ALA A 42 4.13 -18.56 8.46
C ALA A 42 3.72 -20.04 8.39
N LEU A 43 4.13 -20.86 9.36
CA LEU A 43 3.77 -22.28 9.46
C LEU A 43 2.25 -22.49 9.61
N ARG A 44 1.58 -21.70 10.47
CA ARG A 44 0.11 -21.75 10.57
C ARG A 44 -0.53 -21.47 9.22
N THR A 45 -0.07 -20.43 8.53
CA THR A 45 -0.63 -20.03 7.23
C THR A 45 -0.40 -21.10 6.16
N SER A 46 0.77 -21.75 6.11
CA SER A 46 1.06 -22.78 5.12
C SER A 46 0.20 -24.03 5.26
N VAL A 47 -0.30 -24.30 6.46
CA VAL A 47 -1.14 -25.49 6.74
C VAL A 47 -2.63 -25.17 6.60
N SER A 48 -3.10 -24.04 7.15
CA SER A 48 -4.54 -23.81 7.35
C SER A 48 -5.20 -22.88 6.35
N HIS A 49 -4.44 -22.19 5.49
CA HIS A 49 -5.04 -21.22 4.58
C HIS A 49 -5.86 -21.90 3.47
N PRO A 50 -7.10 -21.46 3.18
CA PRO A 50 -7.98 -22.13 2.21
C PRO A 50 -7.44 -22.08 0.77
N GLU A 51 -6.78 -20.99 0.39
CA GLU A 51 -6.24 -20.78 -0.96
C GLU A 51 -4.85 -21.41 -1.14
N PRO A 52 -4.64 -22.30 -2.14
CA PRO A 52 -3.35 -22.96 -2.41
C PRO A 52 -2.19 -21.99 -2.63
N ALA A 53 -2.35 -20.97 -3.49
CA ALA A 53 -1.30 -20.00 -3.79
C ALA A 53 -0.82 -19.23 -2.54
N THR A 54 -1.71 -19.03 -1.57
CA THR A 54 -1.34 -18.39 -0.30
C THR A 54 -0.60 -19.34 0.64
N ARG A 55 -0.88 -20.65 0.58
CA ARG A 55 -0.07 -21.67 1.26
C ARG A 55 1.34 -21.76 0.68
N ASP A 56 1.48 -21.76 -0.64
CA ASP A 56 2.79 -21.83 -1.32
C ASP A 56 3.66 -20.63 -0.97
N ARG A 57 3.09 -19.42 -1.01
CA ARG A 57 3.78 -18.20 -0.54
C ARG A 57 4.16 -18.28 0.94
N ALA A 58 3.38 -18.97 1.77
CA ALA A 58 3.71 -19.15 3.17
C ALA A 58 4.88 -20.12 3.37
N VAL A 59 4.99 -21.19 2.56
CA VAL A 59 6.14 -22.11 2.56
C VAL A 59 7.45 -21.36 2.27
N GLY A 60 7.45 -20.47 1.26
CA GLY A 60 8.62 -19.62 0.99
C GLY A 60 8.99 -18.72 2.18
N ARG A 61 8.00 -18.18 2.92
CA ARG A 61 8.28 -17.41 4.15
C ARG A 61 8.84 -18.28 5.28
N VAL A 62 8.40 -19.53 5.40
CA VAL A 62 8.94 -20.48 6.39
C VAL A 62 10.42 -20.72 6.14
N GLN A 63 10.84 -20.94 4.89
CA GLN A 63 12.25 -21.13 4.53
C GLN A 63 13.09 -19.91 4.91
N LYS A 64 12.62 -18.70 4.58
CA LYS A 64 13.34 -17.46 4.91
C LYS A 64 13.50 -17.24 6.41
N TRP A 65 12.43 -17.44 7.20
CA TRP A 65 12.53 -17.27 8.66
C TRP A 65 13.38 -18.35 9.34
N ARG A 66 13.43 -19.57 8.79
CA ARG A 66 14.39 -20.59 9.23
C ARG A 66 15.83 -20.17 8.96
N ALA A 67 16.12 -19.63 7.76
CA ALA A 67 17.45 -19.11 7.43
C ALA A 67 17.87 -17.98 8.37
N VAL A 68 16.96 -17.04 8.69
CA VAL A 68 17.22 -15.98 9.67
C VAL A 68 17.60 -16.55 11.04
N LEU A 69 16.81 -17.49 11.57
CA LEU A 69 17.08 -18.07 12.89
C LEU A 69 18.37 -18.89 12.93
N ALA A 70 18.64 -19.68 11.89
CA ALA A 70 19.87 -20.44 11.77
C ALA A 70 21.09 -19.50 11.71
N GLY A 71 21.03 -18.47 10.88
CA GLY A 71 22.12 -17.51 10.73
C GLY A 71 22.37 -16.65 11.98
N MET A 72 21.32 -16.34 12.75
CA MET A 72 21.47 -15.71 14.06
C MET A 72 22.14 -16.65 15.08
N ALA A 73 21.87 -17.96 15.00
CA ALA A 73 22.41 -18.95 15.92
C ALA A 73 23.88 -19.33 15.63
N ASP A 74 24.26 -19.41 14.35
CA ASP A 74 25.64 -19.73 13.94
C ASP A 74 26.57 -18.50 13.81
N GLY A 75 26.02 -17.29 13.96
CA GLY A 75 26.77 -16.03 13.92
C GLY A 75 27.03 -15.50 12.50
N SER A 76 26.55 -16.17 11.45
CA SER A 76 26.62 -15.65 10.08
C SER A 76 25.73 -14.42 9.86
N LEU A 77 24.73 -14.20 10.72
CA LEU A 77 23.86 -13.03 10.73
C LEU A 77 23.97 -12.20 12.01
N THR A 78 24.34 -10.93 11.87
CA THR A 78 24.32 -9.93 12.96
C THR A 78 23.18 -8.92 12.72
N ILE A 79 21.96 -9.28 13.13
CA ILE A 79 20.78 -8.41 12.95
C ILE A 79 20.90 -7.16 13.84
N GLY A 80 20.55 -5.99 13.29
CA GLY A 80 20.74 -4.68 13.94
C GLY A 80 22.04 -3.98 13.53
N ALA A 81 22.92 -4.65 12.78
CA ALA A 81 24.15 -4.09 12.24
C ALA A 81 24.00 -3.58 10.80
N ARG A 82 24.90 -2.67 10.41
CA ARG A 82 24.97 -2.12 9.05
C ARG A 82 25.36 -3.16 7.99
N THR A 83 26.19 -4.14 8.36
CA THR A 83 26.64 -5.26 7.54
C THR A 83 26.15 -6.56 8.20
N PRO A 84 24.86 -6.90 8.06
CA PRO A 84 24.28 -7.98 8.85
C PRO A 84 24.66 -9.37 8.36
N VAL A 85 25.27 -9.52 7.18
CA VAL A 85 25.66 -10.82 6.60
C VAL A 85 27.18 -10.92 6.56
N ALA A 86 27.73 -11.96 7.19
CA ALA A 86 29.16 -12.21 7.19
C ALA A 86 29.70 -12.41 5.76
N GLY A 87 30.87 -11.82 5.47
CA GLY A 87 31.54 -11.95 4.16
C GLY A 87 30.93 -11.16 3.01
N LEU A 88 29.83 -10.42 3.23
CA LEU A 88 29.27 -9.50 2.23
C LEU A 88 29.59 -8.04 2.62
N PRO A 89 30.14 -7.24 1.68
CA PRO A 89 30.39 -5.83 1.94
C PRO A 89 29.08 -5.06 2.03
N ALA A 90 29.12 -3.89 2.67
CA ALA A 90 27.92 -3.10 2.96
C ALA A 90 27.15 -2.66 1.71
N TRP A 91 27.80 -2.56 0.55
CA TRP A 91 27.16 -2.16 -0.70
C TRP A 91 26.32 -3.26 -1.34
N VAL A 92 26.52 -4.53 -0.97
CA VAL A 92 25.70 -5.65 -1.46
C VAL A 92 24.31 -5.55 -0.87
N THR A 93 23.30 -5.68 -1.74
CA THR A 93 21.90 -5.67 -1.39
C THR A 93 21.48 -7.01 -0.79
N PRO A 94 21.20 -7.10 0.52
CA PRO A 94 20.73 -8.34 1.12
C PRO A 94 19.25 -8.57 0.82
N GLU A 95 18.83 -9.83 0.78
CA GLU A 95 17.42 -10.18 0.88
C GLU A 95 16.93 -9.92 2.30
N VAL A 96 15.84 -9.16 2.42
CA VAL A 96 15.29 -8.71 3.70
C VAL A 96 13.82 -9.10 3.83
N VAL A 97 13.47 -9.74 4.95
CA VAL A 97 12.09 -10.08 5.32
C VAL A 97 11.46 -9.02 6.24
N ARG A 98 10.20 -9.24 6.63
CA ARG A 98 9.44 -8.30 7.47
C ARG A 98 10.22 -7.92 8.73
N GLY A 99 10.17 -6.64 9.10
CA GLY A 99 10.88 -6.11 10.26
C GLY A 99 12.36 -5.79 10.02
N GLY A 100 12.85 -5.86 8.78
CA GLY A 100 14.22 -5.46 8.44
C GLY A 100 15.29 -6.55 8.67
N PHE A 101 14.88 -7.82 8.80
CA PHE A 101 15.78 -8.94 9.04
C PHE A 101 16.39 -9.44 7.71
N ALA A 102 17.72 -9.43 7.61
CA ALA A 102 18.42 -10.04 6.48
C ALA A 102 18.34 -11.57 6.54
N THR A 103 18.19 -12.23 5.39
CA THR A 103 18.12 -13.71 5.32
C THR A 103 19.48 -14.39 5.13
N GLY A 104 20.53 -13.62 4.84
CA GLY A 104 21.87 -14.11 4.50
C GLY A 104 22.13 -14.27 3.01
N THR A 105 21.10 -14.18 2.16
CA THR A 105 21.24 -14.27 0.70
C THR A 105 21.34 -12.88 0.07
N PRO A 106 22.28 -12.63 -0.86
CA PRO A 106 22.29 -11.39 -1.65
C PRO A 106 21.19 -11.42 -2.71
N CYS A 107 20.47 -10.31 -2.91
CA CYS A 107 19.41 -10.18 -3.93
C CYS A 107 19.93 -10.38 -5.36
N ALA A 108 21.16 -9.98 -5.63
CA ALA A 108 21.83 -10.18 -6.92
C ALA A 108 22.43 -11.59 -7.06
N GLY A 109 22.23 -12.48 -6.09
CA GLY A 109 22.70 -13.86 -6.13
C GLY A 109 21.68 -14.86 -6.68
N GLY A 110 21.90 -16.13 -6.37
CA GLY A 110 21.02 -17.25 -6.78
C GLY A 110 21.30 -17.76 -8.20
N PRO A 111 20.41 -18.60 -8.76
CA PRO A 111 20.56 -19.14 -10.12
C PRO A 111 20.66 -18.05 -11.19
N LEU A 112 21.23 -18.39 -12.34
CA LEU A 112 21.26 -17.48 -13.50
C LEU A 112 19.83 -17.14 -13.94
N ALA A 113 19.59 -15.84 -14.15
CA ALA A 113 18.36 -15.37 -14.77
C ALA A 113 18.30 -15.77 -16.26
N PRO A 114 17.10 -15.90 -16.86
CA PRO A 114 16.97 -16.28 -18.27
C PRO A 114 17.79 -15.42 -19.22
N TYR A 115 17.84 -14.10 -18.99
CA TYR A 115 18.62 -13.18 -19.82
C TYR A 115 20.14 -13.33 -19.64
N GLU A 116 20.63 -13.77 -18.46
CA GLU A 116 22.04 -14.08 -18.26
C GLU A 116 22.42 -15.36 -19.02
N ALA A 117 21.54 -16.37 -19.00
CA ALA A 117 21.73 -17.60 -19.78
C ALA A 117 21.71 -17.35 -21.29
N ASP A 118 20.84 -16.46 -21.77
CA ASP A 118 20.82 -16.03 -23.17
C ASP A 118 22.08 -15.23 -23.54
N ALA A 119 22.56 -14.35 -22.64
CA ALA A 119 23.81 -13.62 -22.84
C ALA A 119 25.01 -14.59 -22.94
N ALA A 120 25.11 -15.59 -22.07
CA ALA A 120 26.18 -16.59 -22.13
C ALA A 120 26.16 -17.37 -23.45
N ARG A 121 24.96 -17.74 -23.91
CA ARG A 121 24.77 -18.42 -25.19
C ARG A 121 25.23 -17.56 -26.38
N ARG A 122 24.89 -16.27 -26.40
CA ARG A 122 25.30 -15.34 -27.47
C ARG A 122 26.81 -15.07 -27.46
N ALA A 123 27.39 -14.94 -26.27
CA ALA A 123 28.81 -14.70 -26.08
C ALA A 123 29.68 -15.96 -26.34
N GLY A 124 29.07 -17.15 -26.45
CA GLY A 124 29.79 -18.41 -26.63
C GLY A 124 30.60 -18.82 -25.41
N VAL A 125 30.20 -18.37 -24.21
CA VAL A 125 30.89 -18.66 -22.94
C VAL A 125 30.09 -19.63 -22.07
N PRO A 126 30.71 -20.31 -21.09
CA PRO A 126 29.99 -21.10 -20.10
C PRO A 126 28.85 -20.32 -19.44
N ALA A 127 27.74 -21.02 -19.16
CA ALA A 127 26.59 -20.45 -18.49
C ALA A 127 26.84 -20.35 -16.97
N ASP A 128 27.81 -19.51 -16.58
CA ASP A 128 28.10 -19.10 -15.21
C ASP A 128 28.47 -17.61 -15.16
N ARG A 129 28.35 -17.01 -13.97
CA ARG A 129 28.54 -15.55 -13.81
C ARG A 129 29.99 -15.11 -13.93
N ALA A 130 30.95 -15.96 -13.57
CA ALA A 130 32.37 -15.62 -13.67
C ALA A 130 32.80 -15.48 -15.13
N ALA A 131 32.37 -16.41 -15.99
CA ALA A 131 32.62 -16.38 -17.43
C ALA A 131 31.94 -15.16 -18.09
N LEU A 132 30.70 -14.87 -17.73
CA LEU A 132 29.97 -13.68 -18.19
C LEU A 132 30.67 -12.36 -17.76
N PHE A 133 31.12 -12.28 -16.51
CA PHE A 133 31.86 -11.13 -16.01
C PHE A 133 33.16 -10.93 -16.76
N ALA A 134 33.94 -11.99 -16.97
CA ALA A 134 35.18 -11.92 -17.75
C ALA A 134 34.93 -11.52 -19.21
N HIS A 135 33.89 -12.06 -19.84
CA HIS A 135 33.51 -11.69 -21.21
C HIS A 135 33.15 -10.20 -21.32
N ALA A 136 32.42 -9.65 -20.35
CA ALA A 136 32.04 -8.24 -20.33
C ALA A 136 33.23 -7.27 -20.29
N LEU A 137 34.41 -7.74 -19.84
CA LEU A 137 35.65 -6.95 -19.80
C LEU A 137 36.52 -7.11 -21.07
N THR A 138 36.10 -7.96 -22.02
CA THR A 138 36.76 -8.05 -23.34
C THR A 138 36.35 -6.88 -24.22
N GLN A 139 37.08 -6.65 -25.32
CA GLN A 139 36.70 -5.61 -26.30
C GLN A 139 35.27 -5.80 -26.80
N GLN A 140 34.89 -7.02 -27.20
CA GLN A 140 33.54 -7.32 -27.66
C GLN A 140 32.49 -7.05 -26.57
N GLY A 141 32.76 -7.49 -25.33
CA GLY A 141 31.84 -7.25 -24.21
C GLY A 141 31.65 -5.76 -23.90
N LEU A 142 32.72 -4.96 -24.00
CA LEU A 142 32.66 -3.50 -23.83
C LEU A 142 31.85 -2.83 -24.95
N GLU A 143 32.01 -3.26 -26.21
CA GLU A 143 31.22 -2.77 -27.35
C GLU A 143 29.71 -3.02 -27.16
N GLU A 144 29.34 -4.20 -26.66
CA GLU A 144 27.94 -4.52 -26.31
C GLU A 144 27.40 -3.62 -25.19
N LEU A 145 28.21 -3.36 -24.16
CA LEU A 145 27.83 -2.46 -23.05
C LEU A 145 27.72 -0.99 -23.50
N TRP A 146 28.59 -0.52 -24.40
CA TRP A 146 28.48 0.81 -25.00
C TRP A 146 27.20 0.96 -25.82
N GLN A 147 26.82 -0.05 -26.59
CA GLN A 147 25.55 -0.03 -27.31
C GLN A 147 24.35 0.11 -26.37
N LEU A 148 24.38 -0.56 -25.21
CA LEU A 148 23.35 -0.40 -24.19
C LEU A 148 23.35 1.04 -23.62
N LEU A 149 24.53 1.61 -23.32
CA LEU A 149 24.66 2.99 -22.85
C LEU A 149 24.16 4.04 -23.85
N ASP A 150 24.40 3.84 -25.14
CA ASP A 150 24.00 4.78 -26.20
C ASP A 150 22.50 4.71 -26.48
N THR A 151 21.95 3.50 -26.49
CA THR A 151 20.52 3.29 -26.76
C THR A 151 19.64 3.52 -25.53
N GLY A 152 20.23 3.45 -24.33
CA GLY A 152 19.49 3.46 -23.05
C GLY A 152 18.59 2.23 -22.86
N ARG A 153 18.76 1.18 -23.67
CA ARG A 153 17.91 -0.01 -23.71
C ARG A 153 18.34 -1.06 -22.70
N TYR A 154 18.40 -0.67 -21.44
CA TYR A 154 18.73 -1.55 -20.33
C TYR A 154 17.93 -1.19 -19.08
N GLU A 155 17.79 -2.18 -18.20
CA GLU A 155 17.18 -2.06 -16.90
C GLU A 155 18.23 -2.37 -15.83
N VAL A 156 18.15 -1.58 -14.75
CA VAL A 156 18.84 -1.82 -13.49
C VAL A 156 17.76 -2.07 -12.45
N SER A 157 17.46 -3.34 -12.17
CA SER A 157 16.49 -3.73 -11.12
C SER A 157 17.16 -3.72 -9.75
N LEU A 158 18.43 -4.09 -9.69
CA LEU A 158 19.30 -4.03 -8.51
C LEU A 158 20.49 -3.14 -8.81
N PRO A 159 20.94 -2.30 -7.86
CA PRO A 159 21.98 -1.32 -8.17
C PRO A 159 23.31 -1.98 -8.61
N GLU A 160 23.58 -3.23 -8.20
CA GLU A 160 24.71 -4.04 -8.64
C GLU A 160 24.76 -4.22 -10.17
N GLU A 161 23.62 -4.28 -10.84
CA GLU A 161 23.52 -4.46 -12.31
C GLU A 161 24.01 -3.23 -13.09
N ALA A 162 24.23 -2.09 -12.43
CA ALA A 162 24.82 -0.91 -13.02
C ALA A 162 26.36 -0.96 -13.05
N ALA A 163 26.98 -1.91 -12.35
CA ALA A 163 28.42 -1.89 -12.11
C ALA A 163 29.23 -2.05 -13.41
N LEU A 164 28.91 -3.05 -14.26
CA LEU A 164 29.63 -3.26 -15.52
C LEU A 164 29.35 -2.18 -16.57
N LEU A 165 28.14 -1.61 -16.60
CA LEU A 165 27.87 -0.43 -17.43
C LEU A 165 28.70 0.77 -16.98
N THR A 166 28.95 0.91 -15.68
CA THR A 166 29.82 1.96 -15.16
C THR A 166 31.27 1.74 -15.55
N VAL A 167 31.77 0.49 -15.47
CA VAL A 167 33.10 0.12 -15.97
C VAL A 167 33.23 0.48 -17.46
N ALA A 168 32.28 0.06 -18.28
CA ALA A 168 32.28 0.37 -19.71
C ALA A 168 32.28 1.88 -19.97
N TRP A 169 31.47 2.64 -19.21
CA TRP A 169 31.45 4.11 -19.33
C TRP A 169 32.80 4.75 -18.94
N LEU A 170 33.45 4.29 -17.87
CA LEU A 170 34.77 4.79 -17.44
C LEU A 170 35.85 4.52 -18.49
N VAL A 171 35.86 3.32 -19.08
CA VAL A 171 36.77 2.96 -20.18
C VAL A 171 36.53 3.87 -21.38
N ARG A 172 35.28 4.20 -21.70
CA ARG A 172 34.93 5.13 -22.79
C ARG A 172 35.35 6.57 -22.50
N ALA A 173 35.42 6.95 -21.23
CA ALA A 173 35.85 8.26 -20.76
C ALA A 173 37.36 8.37 -20.52
N ASP A 174 38.14 7.37 -20.97
CA ASP A 174 39.59 7.25 -20.79
C ASP A 174 40.06 7.25 -19.31
N ASP A 175 39.18 6.88 -18.37
CA ASP A 175 39.46 6.78 -16.93
C ASP A 175 39.76 5.32 -16.55
N PHE A 176 40.84 4.78 -17.11
CA PHE A 176 41.21 3.38 -16.97
C PHE A 176 41.61 2.99 -15.54
N ASP A 177 42.23 3.90 -14.79
CA ASP A 177 42.64 3.65 -13.40
C ASP A 177 41.42 3.43 -12.50
N THR A 178 40.42 4.30 -12.62
CA THR A 178 39.17 4.16 -11.86
C THR A 178 38.38 2.93 -12.30
N ALA A 179 38.37 2.62 -13.60
CA ALA A 179 37.75 1.39 -14.11
C ALA A 179 38.43 0.13 -13.54
N ALA A 180 39.76 0.06 -13.54
CA ALA A 180 40.53 -1.06 -13.02
C ALA A 180 40.35 -1.21 -11.50
N ALA A 181 40.33 -0.11 -10.76
CA ALA A 181 40.04 -0.11 -9.32
C ALA A 181 38.64 -0.65 -9.02
N LEU A 182 37.63 -0.23 -9.81
CA LEU A 182 36.26 -0.73 -9.67
C LEU A 182 36.19 -2.24 -9.98
N VAL A 183 36.80 -2.71 -11.08
CA VAL A 183 36.87 -4.15 -11.40
C VAL A 183 37.52 -4.93 -10.26
N THR A 184 38.62 -4.43 -9.68
CA THR A 184 39.29 -5.07 -8.53
C THR A 184 38.38 -5.23 -7.33
N GLU A 185 37.50 -4.25 -7.06
CA GLU A 185 36.53 -4.32 -5.96
C GLU A 185 35.39 -5.32 -6.23
N LEU A 186 35.01 -5.52 -7.50
CA LEU A 186 33.90 -6.40 -7.91
C LEU A 186 34.33 -7.87 -8.10
N GLN A 187 35.55 -8.11 -8.57
CA GLN A 187 36.10 -9.42 -8.92
C GLN A 187 35.85 -10.51 -7.86
N PRO A 188 36.01 -10.28 -6.54
CA PRO A 188 35.81 -11.32 -5.53
C PRO A 188 34.37 -11.88 -5.44
N PHE A 189 33.42 -11.20 -6.09
CA PHE A 189 32.00 -11.53 -6.07
C PHE A 189 31.44 -11.86 -7.47
N ALA A 190 32.29 -11.85 -8.51
CA ALA A 190 31.88 -12.06 -9.90
C ALA A 190 31.28 -13.45 -10.17
N ASP A 191 31.65 -14.45 -9.37
CA ASP A 191 31.13 -15.81 -9.44
C ASP A 191 29.69 -15.94 -8.93
N ARG A 192 29.28 -15.05 -8.03
CA ARG A 192 28.04 -15.19 -7.26
C ARG A 192 27.04 -14.06 -7.48
N LEU A 193 27.49 -12.84 -7.78
CA LEU A 193 26.62 -11.66 -7.94
C LEU A 193 26.42 -11.30 -9.40
N ARG A 194 25.19 -10.89 -9.70
CA ARG A 194 24.78 -10.38 -11.01
C ARG A 194 25.21 -8.91 -11.16
N PHE A 195 26.20 -8.68 -12.02
CA PHE A 195 26.66 -7.33 -12.39
C PHE A 195 26.25 -6.91 -13.81
N LEU A 196 25.78 -7.85 -14.63
CA LEU A 196 25.32 -7.56 -15.98
C LEU A 196 23.92 -6.93 -15.94
N PRO A 197 23.71 -5.81 -16.67
CA PRO A 197 22.40 -5.20 -16.80
C PRO A 197 21.46 -6.13 -17.57
N ARG A 198 20.15 -5.95 -17.35
CA ARG A 198 19.15 -6.63 -18.17
C ARG A 198 18.86 -5.79 -19.42
N PRO A 199 18.97 -6.34 -20.65
CA PRO A 199 18.52 -5.63 -21.84
C PRO A 199 17.01 -5.32 -21.80
N ALA A 200 16.61 -4.16 -22.31
CA ALA A 200 15.23 -3.69 -22.36
C ALA A 200 14.78 -3.42 -23.81
N ASP A 201 13.48 -3.51 -24.07
CA ASP A 201 12.92 -3.34 -25.43
C ASP A 201 12.86 -1.86 -25.87
N GLY A 202 12.87 -0.93 -24.91
CA GLY A 202 12.82 0.52 -25.13
C GLY A 202 13.74 1.30 -24.17
N PRO A 203 14.02 2.57 -24.46
CA PRO A 203 14.78 3.44 -23.58
C PRO A 203 14.00 3.79 -22.30
N ALA A 204 14.70 4.27 -21.28
CA ALA A 204 14.08 4.71 -20.02
C ALA A 204 13.02 5.82 -20.25
N PRO A 205 11.92 5.83 -19.49
CA PRO A 205 10.84 6.81 -19.64
C PRO A 205 11.27 8.25 -19.30
N ASP A 206 10.46 9.21 -19.78
CA ASP A 206 10.68 10.67 -19.60
C ASP A 206 10.92 11.07 -18.12
N ALA A 207 11.76 12.08 -17.93
CA ALA A 207 12.25 12.51 -16.64
C ALA A 207 11.20 13.21 -15.76
N SER A 208 10.09 13.68 -16.33
CA SER A 208 9.09 14.47 -15.61
C SER A 208 7.85 13.69 -15.18
N ALA A 209 7.61 12.53 -15.80
CA ALA A 209 6.45 11.69 -15.57
C ALA A 209 6.76 10.58 -14.56
N VAL A 210 5.82 10.31 -13.68
CA VAL A 210 5.88 9.21 -12.72
C VAL A 210 4.66 8.32 -12.89
N HIS A 211 4.80 7.06 -12.51
CA HIS A 211 3.71 6.08 -12.52
C HIS A 211 3.77 5.21 -11.26
N ARG A 212 2.59 4.82 -10.78
CA ARG A 212 2.45 3.98 -9.57
C ARG A 212 2.70 2.51 -9.85
N CYS A 213 2.21 2.02 -10.98
CA CYS A 213 2.44 0.66 -11.42
C CYS A 213 2.96 0.69 -12.85
N THR A 214 3.80 -0.27 -13.21
CA THR A 214 4.12 -0.50 -14.61
C THR A 214 2.92 -1.15 -15.31
N VAL A 215 2.87 -1.04 -16.64
CA VAL A 215 1.88 -1.77 -17.43
C VAL A 215 1.94 -3.27 -17.15
N GLY A 216 3.13 -3.85 -17.03
CA GLY A 216 3.32 -5.27 -16.73
C GLY A 216 2.71 -5.68 -15.39
N GLN A 217 2.90 -4.89 -14.33
CA GLN A 217 2.27 -5.14 -13.03
C GLN A 217 0.74 -5.10 -13.12
N VAL A 218 0.19 -4.16 -13.89
CA VAL A 218 -1.25 -4.08 -14.14
C VAL A 218 -1.73 -5.29 -14.94
N SER A 219 -1.01 -5.68 -15.99
CA SER A 219 -1.28 -6.87 -16.80
C SER A 219 -1.32 -8.13 -15.93
N ASP A 220 -0.35 -8.32 -15.03
CA ASP A 220 -0.29 -9.45 -14.10
C ASP A 220 -1.49 -9.47 -13.14
N VAL A 221 -1.85 -8.32 -12.57
CA VAL A 221 -3.03 -8.19 -11.70
C VAL A 221 -4.33 -8.52 -12.43
N LEU A 222 -4.42 -8.19 -13.72
CA LEU A 222 -5.58 -8.52 -14.55
C LEU A 222 -5.60 -10.00 -14.93
N ARG A 223 -4.47 -10.57 -15.37
CA ARG A 223 -4.31 -11.99 -15.73
C ARG A 223 -4.52 -12.93 -14.54
N ALA A 224 -4.16 -12.51 -13.33
CA ALA A 224 -4.37 -13.29 -12.11
C ALA A 224 -5.85 -13.41 -11.70
N ARG A 225 -6.78 -12.69 -12.35
CA ARG A 225 -8.21 -12.75 -12.02
C ARG A 225 -8.82 -14.03 -12.58
N GLY A 226 -9.28 -14.89 -11.69
CA GLY A 226 -10.07 -16.08 -12.03
C GLY A 226 -11.58 -15.89 -11.88
N PRO A 227 -12.37 -16.90 -12.30
CA PRO A 227 -13.80 -16.97 -12.05
C PRO A 227 -14.08 -16.97 -10.54
N LYS A 228 -15.12 -16.24 -10.11
CA LYS A 228 -15.57 -16.27 -8.72
C LYS A 228 -16.64 -17.34 -8.57
N THR A 229 -16.36 -18.37 -7.78
CA THR A 229 -17.28 -19.51 -7.58
C THR A 229 -18.70 -19.06 -7.24
N ALA A 230 -18.88 -18.08 -6.35
CA ALA A 230 -20.22 -17.59 -6.00
C ALA A 230 -21.00 -16.99 -7.19
N ILE A 231 -20.31 -16.31 -8.11
CA ILE A 231 -20.92 -15.73 -9.32
C ILE A 231 -21.25 -16.84 -10.31
N GLU A 232 -20.35 -17.80 -10.52
CA GLU A 232 -20.61 -18.92 -11.44
C GLU A 232 -21.75 -19.81 -10.95
N VAL A 233 -21.82 -20.06 -9.63
CA VAL A 233 -22.95 -20.73 -8.98
C VAL A 233 -24.26 -19.98 -9.23
N GLN A 234 -24.25 -18.65 -9.11
CA GLN A 234 -25.43 -17.82 -9.38
C GLN A 234 -25.82 -17.86 -10.86
N ARG A 235 -24.86 -17.74 -11.78
CA ARG A 235 -25.09 -17.80 -13.23
C ARG A 235 -25.71 -19.14 -13.62
N GLU A 236 -25.17 -20.25 -13.14
CA GLU A 236 -25.72 -21.58 -13.38
C GLU A 236 -27.11 -21.73 -12.74
N ALA A 237 -27.30 -21.22 -11.52
CA ALA A 237 -28.61 -21.22 -10.87
C ALA A 237 -29.67 -20.48 -11.69
N LEU A 238 -29.35 -19.30 -12.23
CA LEU A 238 -30.26 -18.44 -12.97
C LEU A 238 -30.47 -18.88 -14.43
N GLY A 239 -29.42 -19.33 -15.11
CA GLY A 239 -29.46 -19.70 -16.53
C GLY A 239 -29.92 -21.13 -16.79
N VAL A 240 -29.73 -22.05 -15.84
CA VAL A 240 -30.01 -23.49 -16.03
C VAL A 240 -31.09 -23.98 -15.09
N TRP A 241 -30.84 -23.90 -13.78
CA TRP A 241 -31.71 -24.54 -12.78
C TRP A 241 -33.05 -23.83 -12.63
N ARG A 242 -33.05 -22.51 -12.82
CA ARG A 242 -34.22 -21.65 -12.72
C ARG A 242 -35.23 -21.87 -13.85
N PRO A 243 -34.83 -21.99 -15.13
CA PRO A 243 -35.70 -22.45 -16.20
C PRO A 243 -36.19 -23.89 -16.00
N PHE A 244 -35.30 -24.82 -15.60
CA PHE A 244 -35.70 -26.20 -15.34
C PHE A 244 -36.74 -26.33 -14.20
N ASP A 245 -36.59 -25.55 -13.13
CA ASP A 245 -37.61 -25.45 -12.07
C ASP A 245 -39.00 -25.07 -12.62
N ASP A 246 -39.06 -24.26 -13.68
CA ASP A 246 -40.33 -23.84 -14.29
C ASP A 246 -40.95 -24.92 -15.17
N GLU A 247 -40.12 -25.67 -15.93
CA GLU A 247 -40.59 -26.85 -16.66
C GLU A 247 -41.21 -27.87 -15.70
N LEU A 248 -40.55 -28.09 -14.56
CA LEU A 248 -41.03 -28.98 -13.50
C LEU A 248 -42.33 -28.46 -12.87
N LEU A 249 -42.43 -27.15 -12.62
CA LEU A 249 -43.63 -26.52 -12.08
C LEU A 249 -44.80 -26.61 -13.08
N ALA A 250 -44.55 -26.33 -14.36
CA ALA A 250 -45.56 -26.40 -15.42
C ALA A 250 -46.12 -27.81 -15.56
N TYR A 251 -45.26 -28.83 -15.51
CA TYR A 251 -45.69 -30.23 -15.47
C TYR A 251 -46.65 -30.47 -14.30
N TRP A 252 -46.29 -30.05 -13.08
CA TRP A 252 -47.13 -30.33 -11.91
C TRP A 252 -48.44 -29.56 -11.90
N LEU A 253 -48.48 -28.32 -12.39
CA LEU A 253 -49.72 -27.55 -12.51
C LEU A 253 -50.73 -28.27 -13.43
N GLN A 254 -50.28 -28.77 -14.58
CA GLN A 254 -51.14 -29.52 -15.51
C GLN A 254 -51.69 -30.84 -14.90
N HIS A 255 -50.89 -31.55 -14.11
CA HIS A 255 -51.24 -32.89 -13.61
C HIS A 255 -51.96 -32.88 -12.25
N LEU A 256 -51.78 -31.82 -11.44
CA LEU A 256 -52.55 -31.62 -10.21
C LEU A 256 -53.98 -31.12 -10.51
N GLU A 257 -54.16 -30.31 -11.56
CA GLU A 257 -55.49 -29.89 -12.02
C GLU A 257 -56.30 -31.05 -12.61
N ALA A 258 -55.65 -31.99 -13.31
CA ALA A 258 -56.28 -33.19 -13.85
C ALA A 258 -56.70 -34.24 -12.79
N SER A 259 -56.26 -34.10 -11.55
CA SER A 259 -56.50 -35.05 -10.45
C SER A 259 -57.50 -34.55 -9.40
N ALA A 260 -58.14 -33.39 -9.62
CA ALA A 260 -59.14 -32.86 -8.71
C ALA A 260 -60.51 -33.55 -8.92
N PRO A 261 -61.21 -34.05 -7.87
CA PRO A 261 -62.57 -34.54 -8.03
C PRO A 261 -63.50 -33.39 -8.45
N ALA A 262 -64.40 -33.66 -9.39
CA ALA A 262 -65.42 -32.71 -9.84
C ALA A 262 -66.19 -32.17 -8.63
N ARG A 263 -65.99 -30.89 -8.28
CA ARG A 263 -66.91 -30.18 -7.40
C ARG A 263 -68.12 -29.72 -8.23
N SER A 264 -69.29 -29.75 -7.59
CA SER A 264 -70.59 -29.35 -8.13
C SER A 264 -70.57 -27.96 -8.78
N ALA A 265 -71.44 -27.79 -9.77
CA ALA A 265 -71.55 -26.63 -10.67
C ALA A 265 -72.15 -25.34 -10.05
N ALA A 266 -71.98 -25.09 -8.75
CA ALA A 266 -72.56 -23.92 -8.08
C ALA A 266 -71.48 -23.17 -7.26
N ASP A 267 -70.61 -22.47 -7.98
CA ASP A 267 -69.77 -21.31 -7.56
C ASP A 267 -68.51 -21.21 -8.42
N ARG A 268 -68.68 -21.13 -9.75
CA ARG A 268 -67.60 -20.72 -10.64
C ARG A 268 -67.80 -19.25 -11.03
N PRO A 269 -66.87 -18.34 -10.71
CA PRO A 269 -66.59 -17.22 -11.59
C PRO A 269 -65.92 -17.79 -12.86
N ALA A 270 -66.37 -17.32 -14.03
CA ALA A 270 -66.01 -17.87 -15.33
C ALA A 270 -64.48 -17.89 -15.60
N PRO A 271 -63.95 -18.92 -16.29
CA PRO A 271 -62.57 -18.90 -16.75
C PRO A 271 -62.43 -17.89 -17.90
N GLN A 272 -61.70 -16.80 -17.66
CA GLN A 272 -61.18 -15.98 -18.75
C GLN A 272 -60.15 -16.80 -19.53
N ARG A 273 -60.58 -17.32 -20.67
CA ARG A 273 -59.69 -17.74 -21.76
C ARG A 273 -58.88 -16.52 -22.20
N VAL A 274 -57.57 -16.56 -22.01
CA VAL A 274 -56.64 -15.68 -22.75
C VAL A 274 -56.15 -16.46 -23.98
N PRO A 275 -56.36 -15.96 -25.22
CA PRO A 275 -55.89 -16.61 -26.43
C PRO A 275 -54.48 -16.13 -26.86
N GLY A 276 -53.58 -17.09 -27.12
CA GLY A 276 -52.43 -17.01 -28.05
C GLY A 276 -51.09 -16.47 -27.54
N PRO A 277 -49.97 -16.63 -28.30
CA PRO A 277 -49.29 -17.90 -28.59
C PRO A 277 -47.77 -17.87 -28.24
N GLY A 278 -47.17 -19.02 -27.87
CA GLY A 278 -45.72 -19.22 -27.64
C GLY A 278 -45.42 -20.62 -27.08
N PRO A 279 -44.28 -21.27 -27.38
CA PRO A 279 -44.23 -22.64 -27.89
C PRO A 279 -44.46 -23.71 -26.80
N ALA A 280 -45.73 -24.01 -26.54
CA ALA A 280 -46.18 -25.23 -25.88
C ALA A 280 -47.14 -26.02 -26.79
N ALA A 281 -46.93 -25.93 -28.11
CA ALA A 281 -47.75 -26.61 -29.11
C ALA A 281 -47.09 -27.94 -29.53
N ALA A 282 -47.08 -28.89 -28.60
CA ALA A 282 -47.16 -30.33 -28.85
C ALA A 282 -47.42 -30.98 -27.48
N LEU A 283 -48.22 -32.04 -27.45
CA LEU A 283 -48.63 -32.83 -26.26
C LEU A 283 -49.98 -32.43 -25.67
N THR A 284 -51.03 -32.55 -26.49
CA THR A 284 -52.40 -32.83 -26.02
C THR A 284 -52.85 -34.18 -26.59
N GLY A 285 -52.88 -35.22 -25.75
CA GLY A 285 -53.55 -36.49 -26.01
C GLY A 285 -54.05 -37.10 -24.67
N PRO A 286 -55.23 -37.72 -24.63
CA PRO A 286 -55.81 -38.26 -23.39
C PRO A 286 -55.25 -39.66 -23.10
N GLY A 287 -54.90 -39.92 -21.83
CA GLY A 287 -54.58 -41.27 -21.33
C GLY A 287 -53.31 -41.30 -20.49
N GLY A 288 -53.35 -41.97 -19.33
CA GLY A 288 -52.28 -42.05 -18.33
C GLY A 288 -50.92 -42.62 -18.80
N GLY A 289 -50.73 -42.90 -20.09
CA GLY A 289 -49.44 -43.19 -20.71
C GLY A 289 -48.59 -41.93 -21.00
N ASP A 290 -49.20 -40.78 -21.24
CA ASP A 290 -48.50 -39.54 -21.62
C ASP A 290 -47.76 -38.89 -20.43
N ALA A 291 -48.37 -38.89 -19.25
CA ALA A 291 -47.77 -38.34 -18.03
C ALA A 291 -46.47 -39.05 -17.61
N ARG A 292 -46.45 -40.40 -17.71
CA ARG A 292 -45.28 -41.21 -17.35
C ARG A 292 -44.11 -41.00 -18.31
N VAL A 293 -44.40 -40.90 -19.61
CA VAL A 293 -43.40 -40.63 -20.65
C VAL A 293 -42.80 -39.23 -20.45
N ARG A 294 -43.64 -38.21 -20.24
CA ARG A 294 -43.17 -36.85 -19.94
C ARG A 294 -42.38 -36.74 -18.63
N ALA A 295 -42.81 -37.44 -17.58
CA ALA A 295 -42.07 -37.50 -16.32
C ALA A 295 -40.68 -38.15 -16.50
N THR A 296 -40.61 -39.25 -17.27
CA THR A 296 -39.35 -39.92 -17.60
C THR A 296 -38.42 -39.00 -18.40
N ALA A 297 -38.94 -38.27 -19.40
CA ALA A 297 -38.18 -37.33 -20.19
C ALA A 297 -37.62 -36.17 -19.34
N LEU A 298 -38.43 -35.58 -18.44
CA LEU A 298 -37.97 -34.53 -17.52
C LEU A 298 -36.90 -35.03 -16.54
N LEU A 299 -36.99 -36.27 -16.07
CA LEU A 299 -35.93 -36.88 -15.23
C LEU A 299 -34.64 -37.14 -16.01
N GLN A 300 -34.72 -37.55 -17.28
CA GLN A 300 -33.55 -37.67 -18.15
C GLN A 300 -32.90 -36.30 -18.38
N ARG A 301 -33.72 -35.26 -18.64
CA ARG A 301 -33.25 -33.87 -18.76
C ARG A 301 -32.56 -33.40 -17.48
N TYR A 302 -33.15 -33.66 -16.32
CA TYR A 302 -32.53 -33.37 -15.02
C TYR A 302 -31.16 -34.04 -14.89
N ARG A 303 -31.05 -35.33 -15.19
CA ARG A 303 -29.79 -36.08 -15.09
C ARG A 303 -28.72 -35.52 -16.02
N ALA A 304 -29.09 -35.18 -17.26
CA ALA A 304 -28.19 -34.53 -18.21
C ALA A 304 -27.70 -33.17 -17.69
N LEU A 305 -28.62 -32.31 -17.22
CA LEU A 305 -28.25 -31.01 -16.65
C LEU A 305 -27.37 -31.17 -15.40
N ALA A 306 -27.69 -32.11 -14.50
CA ALA A 306 -26.92 -32.35 -13.27
C ALA A 306 -25.51 -32.91 -13.53
N ALA A 307 -25.30 -33.60 -14.66
CA ALA A 307 -24.00 -34.09 -15.08
C ALA A 307 -23.11 -32.97 -15.65
N THR A 308 -23.70 -32.04 -16.42
CA THR A 308 -22.96 -30.94 -17.06
C THR A 308 -22.79 -29.73 -16.13
N HIS A 309 -23.80 -29.41 -15.34
CA HIS A 309 -23.87 -28.20 -14.51
C HIS A 309 -23.69 -28.56 -13.03
N THR A 310 -22.45 -28.46 -12.55
CA THR A 310 -22.02 -28.99 -11.26
C THR A 310 -21.73 -27.92 -10.20
N GLN A 311 -21.80 -26.64 -10.57
CA GLN A 311 -21.46 -25.54 -9.66
C GLN A 311 -22.57 -25.32 -8.63
N CYS A 312 -23.82 -25.20 -9.07
CA CYS A 312 -24.97 -24.98 -8.19
C CYS A 312 -25.48 -26.30 -7.64
N ARG A 313 -25.28 -26.53 -6.33
CA ARG A 313 -25.71 -27.79 -5.69
C ARG A 313 -27.12 -27.76 -5.11
N LYS A 314 -27.84 -26.62 -5.21
CA LYS A 314 -29.13 -26.41 -4.54
C LYS A 314 -30.22 -27.40 -5.00
N HIS A 315 -30.18 -27.84 -6.26
CA HIS A 315 -31.12 -28.81 -6.81
C HIS A 315 -31.01 -30.21 -6.15
N ARG A 316 -29.89 -30.51 -5.46
CA ARG A 316 -29.66 -31.80 -4.79
C ARG A 316 -30.30 -31.90 -3.41
N ASP A 317 -30.74 -30.77 -2.84
CA ASP A 317 -31.41 -30.76 -1.55
C ASP A 317 -32.83 -31.36 -1.68
N GLN A 318 -33.00 -32.56 -1.16
CA GLN A 318 -34.26 -33.30 -1.17
C GLN A 318 -35.38 -32.62 -0.38
N LYS A 319 -35.04 -31.69 0.53
CA LYS A 319 -36.01 -30.93 1.32
C LYS A 319 -36.45 -29.64 0.62
N SER A 320 -35.78 -29.25 -0.47
CA SER A 320 -36.14 -28.07 -1.25
C SER A 320 -37.42 -28.31 -2.06
N ASN A 321 -38.13 -27.24 -2.45
CA ASN A 321 -39.32 -27.35 -3.30
C ASN A 321 -39.01 -28.11 -4.61
N THR A 322 -37.86 -27.86 -5.23
CA THR A 322 -37.39 -28.58 -6.42
C THR A 322 -37.16 -30.06 -6.12
N GLY A 323 -36.49 -30.39 -5.00
CA GLY A 323 -36.25 -31.77 -4.59
C GLY A 323 -37.54 -32.55 -4.31
N ILE A 324 -38.53 -31.90 -3.67
CA ILE A 324 -39.86 -32.49 -3.43
C ILE A 324 -40.57 -32.78 -4.75
N MET A 325 -40.55 -31.83 -5.70
CA MET A 325 -41.15 -31.99 -7.02
C MET A 325 -40.45 -33.09 -7.85
N LEU A 326 -39.12 -33.21 -7.78
CA LEU A 326 -38.35 -34.26 -8.45
C LEU A 326 -38.64 -35.65 -7.85
N ARG A 327 -38.70 -35.77 -6.52
CA ARG A 327 -39.05 -37.04 -5.86
C ARG A 327 -40.44 -37.52 -6.25
N ALA A 328 -41.42 -36.62 -6.31
CA ALA A 328 -42.75 -36.96 -6.80
C ALA A 328 -42.73 -37.36 -8.29
N LEU A 329 -41.82 -36.79 -9.09
CA LEU A 329 -41.68 -37.09 -10.51
C LEU A 329 -41.09 -38.49 -10.71
N GLU A 330 -40.15 -38.91 -9.86
CA GLU A 330 -39.58 -40.26 -9.82
C GLU A 330 -40.64 -41.33 -9.54
N GLU A 331 -41.50 -41.12 -8.53
CA GLU A 331 -42.62 -42.02 -8.24
C GLU A 331 -43.58 -42.12 -9.43
N THR A 332 -43.87 -40.99 -10.07
CA THR A 332 -44.76 -40.92 -11.24
C THR A 332 -44.18 -41.64 -12.45
N ALA A 333 -42.88 -41.44 -12.73
CA ALA A 333 -42.18 -42.13 -13.81
C ALA A 333 -42.08 -43.65 -13.57
N ALA A 334 -41.93 -44.08 -12.32
CA ALA A 334 -41.97 -45.49 -11.92
C ALA A 334 -43.39 -46.09 -11.91
N GLY A 335 -44.42 -45.27 -12.17
CA GLY A 335 -45.82 -45.70 -12.18
C GLY A 335 -46.39 -46.02 -10.80
N ARG A 336 -45.75 -45.56 -9.72
CA ARG A 336 -46.17 -45.78 -8.33
C ARG A 336 -47.07 -44.64 -7.83
N PRO A 337 -48.08 -44.92 -6.99
CA PRO A 337 -48.92 -43.88 -6.42
C PRO A 337 -48.13 -43.02 -5.42
N LEU A 338 -48.38 -41.71 -5.41
CA LEU A 338 -47.77 -40.81 -4.43
C LEU A 338 -48.33 -41.08 -3.03
N THR A 339 -47.45 -41.25 -2.04
CA THR A 339 -47.87 -41.35 -0.63
C THR A 339 -48.61 -40.07 -0.19
N PRO A 340 -49.58 -40.15 0.76
CA PRO A 340 -50.33 -38.99 1.22
C PRO A 340 -49.44 -37.83 1.71
N ARG A 341 -48.33 -38.17 2.39
CA ARG A 341 -47.32 -37.21 2.85
C ARG A 341 -46.62 -36.51 1.69
N LEU A 342 -46.15 -37.24 0.68
CA LEU A 342 -45.47 -36.67 -0.48
C LEU A 342 -46.42 -35.81 -1.32
N ALA A 343 -47.68 -36.24 -1.48
CA ALA A 343 -48.71 -35.46 -2.17
C ALA A 343 -49.00 -34.13 -1.45
N GLY A 344 -49.04 -34.12 -0.11
CA GLY A 344 -49.17 -32.89 0.69
C GLY A 344 -47.99 -31.95 0.52
N LEU A 345 -46.76 -32.46 0.60
CA LEU A 345 -45.54 -31.69 0.38
C LEU A 345 -45.45 -31.13 -1.03
N LEU A 346 -45.86 -31.90 -2.05
CA LEU A 346 -45.89 -31.47 -3.44
C LEU A 346 -46.85 -30.28 -3.63
N ARG A 347 -48.08 -30.36 -3.10
CA ARG A 347 -49.03 -29.23 -3.15
C ARG A 347 -48.47 -27.97 -2.50
N HIS A 348 -47.84 -28.12 -1.33
CA HIS A 348 -47.21 -27.00 -0.64
C HIS A 348 -46.04 -26.40 -1.46
N ALA A 349 -45.19 -27.24 -2.04
CA ALA A 349 -44.06 -26.82 -2.86
C ALA A 349 -44.53 -26.05 -4.10
N VAL A 350 -45.50 -26.58 -4.85
CA VAL A 350 -46.11 -25.93 -6.03
C VAL A 350 -46.72 -24.57 -5.65
N THR A 351 -47.57 -24.54 -4.62
CA THR A 351 -48.22 -23.31 -4.14
C THR A 351 -47.18 -22.24 -3.74
N SER A 352 -46.14 -22.65 -3.02
CA SER A 352 -45.07 -21.76 -2.56
C SER A 352 -44.23 -21.22 -3.72
N VAL A 353 -43.96 -22.02 -4.76
CA VAL A 353 -43.21 -21.56 -5.93
C VAL A 353 -44.06 -20.59 -6.77
N VAL A 354 -45.34 -20.87 -6.99
CA VAL A 354 -46.28 -19.97 -7.70
C VAL A 354 -46.42 -18.63 -6.97
N ALA A 355 -46.65 -18.65 -5.65
CA ALA A 355 -46.75 -17.42 -4.86
C ALA A 355 -45.48 -16.55 -4.96
N LYS A 356 -44.31 -17.21 -4.97
CA LYS A 356 -43.00 -16.54 -5.00
C LYS A 356 -42.62 -16.02 -6.39
N ARG A 357 -42.86 -16.79 -7.46
CA ARG A 357 -42.32 -16.53 -8.81
C ARG A 357 -43.39 -16.13 -9.85
N GLY A 358 -44.66 -16.30 -9.53
CA GLY A 358 -45.77 -16.19 -10.47
C GLY A 358 -46.09 -17.52 -11.16
N LEU A 359 -47.27 -17.59 -11.80
CA LEU A 359 -47.66 -18.72 -12.63
C LEU A 359 -46.77 -18.76 -13.89
N PRO A 360 -46.20 -19.91 -14.29
CA PRO A 360 -45.47 -20.02 -15.54
C PRO A 360 -46.29 -19.48 -16.72
N GLY A 361 -45.68 -18.62 -17.53
CA GLY A 361 -46.35 -17.97 -18.68
C GLY A 361 -47.12 -16.69 -18.34
N SER A 362 -47.30 -16.34 -17.06
CA SER A 362 -47.84 -15.02 -16.68
C SER A 362 -46.84 -13.89 -16.95
N ASP A 363 -47.33 -12.67 -17.19
CA ASP A 363 -46.47 -11.49 -17.41
C ASP A 363 -45.42 -11.29 -16.31
N ARG A 364 -45.82 -11.49 -15.04
CA ARG A 364 -44.93 -11.38 -13.89
C ARG A 364 -43.80 -12.40 -13.94
N HIS A 365 -44.11 -13.64 -14.32
CA HIS A 365 -43.13 -14.72 -14.45
C HIS A 365 -42.20 -14.50 -15.64
N SER A 366 -42.75 -14.15 -16.80
CA SER A 366 -41.98 -13.85 -18.02
C SER A 366 -41.00 -12.69 -17.81
N ARG A 367 -41.42 -11.60 -17.15
CA ARG A 367 -40.54 -10.49 -16.78
C ARG A 367 -39.42 -10.92 -15.82
N LEU A 368 -39.74 -11.74 -14.81
CA LEU A 368 -38.74 -12.27 -13.87
C LEU A 368 -37.69 -13.12 -14.59
N ARG A 369 -38.10 -13.96 -15.55
CA ARG A 369 -37.19 -14.82 -16.32
C ARG A 369 -36.36 -14.06 -17.32
N ALA A 370 -36.94 -13.08 -18.00
CA ALA A 370 -36.19 -12.17 -18.85
C ALA A 370 -35.08 -11.46 -18.06
N GLU A 371 -35.39 -10.94 -16.87
CA GLU A 371 -34.40 -10.27 -16.02
C GLU A 371 -33.30 -11.21 -15.52
N GLN A 372 -33.66 -12.43 -15.09
CA GLN A 372 -32.67 -13.41 -14.63
C GLN A 372 -31.79 -13.95 -15.76
N ALA A 373 -32.35 -14.15 -16.95
CA ALA A 373 -31.59 -14.50 -18.15
C ALA A 373 -30.62 -13.37 -18.52
N ARG A 374 -31.09 -12.11 -18.48
CA ARG A 374 -30.26 -10.92 -18.68
C ARG A 374 -29.10 -10.86 -17.68
N GLN A 375 -29.35 -11.13 -16.40
CA GLN A 375 -28.31 -11.18 -15.37
C GLN A 375 -27.31 -12.32 -15.58
N ALA A 376 -27.78 -13.51 -15.93
CA ALA A 376 -26.92 -14.67 -16.19
C ALA A 376 -26.03 -14.46 -17.43
N ALA A 377 -26.55 -13.77 -18.46
CA ALA A 377 -25.85 -13.45 -19.70
C ALA A 377 -24.83 -12.29 -19.57
N LEU A 378 -24.76 -11.61 -18.42
CA LEU A 378 -23.75 -10.57 -18.23
C LEU A 378 -22.33 -11.17 -18.33
N PRO A 379 -21.40 -10.54 -19.07
CA PRO A 379 -20.04 -11.05 -19.21
C PRO A 379 -19.30 -11.14 -17.88
N ALA A 380 -18.44 -12.15 -17.73
CA ALA A 380 -17.65 -12.26 -16.51
C ALA A 380 -16.52 -11.23 -16.51
N HIS A 381 -16.31 -10.55 -15.38
CA HIS A 381 -15.26 -9.53 -15.28
C HIS A 381 -13.84 -10.09 -15.52
N HIS A 382 -13.59 -11.37 -15.29
CA HIS A 382 -12.28 -11.96 -15.56
C HIS A 382 -12.02 -12.13 -17.06
N GLU A 383 -13.07 -12.41 -17.85
CA GLU A 383 -12.98 -12.45 -19.32
C GLU A 383 -12.70 -11.05 -19.88
N ILE A 384 -13.39 -10.03 -19.38
CA ILE A 384 -13.09 -8.62 -19.74
C ILE A 384 -11.67 -8.25 -19.32
N ALA A 385 -11.21 -8.69 -18.14
CA ALA A 385 -9.86 -8.41 -17.66
C ALA A 385 -8.78 -9.03 -18.57
N ALA A 386 -9.02 -10.23 -19.12
CA ALA A 386 -8.11 -10.88 -20.07
C ALA A 386 -7.94 -10.04 -21.34
N VAL A 387 -9.05 -9.56 -21.95
CA VAL A 387 -8.98 -8.69 -23.13
C VAL A 387 -8.21 -7.41 -22.85
N VAL A 388 -8.47 -6.77 -21.71
CA VAL A 388 -7.73 -5.56 -21.31
C VAL A 388 -6.24 -5.86 -21.10
N ALA A 389 -5.89 -7.01 -20.53
CA ALA A 389 -4.50 -7.42 -20.36
C ALA A 389 -3.79 -7.71 -21.69
N ASP A 390 -4.50 -8.21 -22.70
CA ASP A 390 -3.95 -8.42 -24.05
C ASP A 390 -3.73 -7.10 -24.78
N ARG A 391 -4.63 -6.12 -24.62
CA ARG A 391 -4.39 -4.75 -25.11
C ARG A 391 -3.14 -4.14 -24.47
N LEU A 392 -3.03 -4.27 -23.15
CA LEU A 392 -1.88 -3.77 -22.41
C LEU A 392 -0.57 -4.46 -22.82
N ALA A 393 -0.59 -5.73 -23.22
CA ALA A 393 0.60 -6.46 -23.66
C ALA A 393 1.32 -5.83 -24.88
N THR A 394 0.63 -4.97 -25.64
CA THR A 394 1.19 -4.23 -26.77
C THR A 394 1.98 -2.98 -26.36
N LEU A 395 1.81 -2.52 -25.11
CA LEU A 395 2.52 -1.37 -24.56
C LEU A 395 3.82 -1.82 -23.87
N ASP A 396 4.68 -0.86 -23.53
CA ASP A 396 5.87 -1.15 -22.74
C ASP A 396 5.49 -1.66 -21.34
N GLN A 397 5.74 -2.94 -21.07
CA GLN A 397 5.41 -3.59 -19.80
C GLN A 397 6.22 -3.04 -18.61
N ARG A 398 7.31 -2.31 -18.85
CA ARG A 398 8.27 -1.89 -17.82
C ARG A 398 8.09 -0.44 -17.38
N ALA A 399 7.27 0.34 -18.07
CA ALA A 399 6.94 1.72 -17.72
C ALA A 399 5.44 1.88 -17.45
N GLY A 400 5.06 3.07 -16.96
CA GLY A 400 3.68 3.54 -17.08
C GLY A 400 3.37 3.97 -18.51
N THR A 401 2.10 4.23 -18.79
CA THR A 401 1.60 4.69 -20.09
C THR A 401 0.89 6.04 -19.95
N PRO A 402 1.10 7.01 -20.85
CA PRO A 402 0.28 8.22 -20.89
C PRO A 402 -1.14 7.92 -21.42
N ASP A 403 -1.31 6.84 -22.20
CA ASP A 403 -2.60 6.38 -22.71
C ASP A 403 -3.14 5.23 -21.87
N VAL A 404 -4.11 5.55 -21.02
CA VAL A 404 -4.92 4.56 -20.29
C VAL A 404 -6.31 4.39 -20.90
N ASP A 405 -6.72 5.25 -21.84
CA ASP A 405 -8.06 5.25 -22.39
C ASP A 405 -8.19 4.25 -23.54
N GLY A 406 -7.14 4.06 -24.35
CA GLY A 406 -7.05 3.02 -25.37
C GLY A 406 -7.34 1.61 -24.81
N PRO A 407 -6.58 1.14 -23.81
CA PRO A 407 -6.85 -0.14 -23.14
C PRO A 407 -8.24 -0.25 -22.50
N LEU A 408 -8.84 0.89 -22.11
CA LEU A 408 -10.15 0.97 -21.44
C LEU A 408 -11.34 1.19 -22.39
N ALA A 409 -11.11 1.20 -23.71
CA ALA A 409 -12.17 1.29 -24.69
C ALA A 409 -13.18 0.13 -24.54
N PRO A 410 -14.46 0.29 -24.93
CA PRO A 410 -15.40 -0.83 -25.00
C PRO A 410 -14.87 -1.98 -25.87
N ILE A 411 -15.38 -3.20 -25.65
CA ILE A 411 -15.01 -4.37 -26.47
C ILE A 411 -15.40 -4.11 -27.94
N THR A 412 -14.44 -4.27 -28.84
CA THR A 412 -14.61 -4.05 -30.28
C THR A 412 -15.32 -5.22 -30.96
N ARG A 413 -15.76 -5.03 -32.21
CA ARG A 413 -16.37 -6.13 -32.99
C ARG A 413 -15.38 -7.28 -33.27
N THR A 414 -14.11 -6.97 -33.48
CA THR A 414 -13.07 -7.96 -33.71
C THR A 414 -12.83 -8.81 -32.47
N GLU A 415 -12.66 -8.18 -31.31
CA GLU A 415 -12.48 -8.89 -30.03
C GLU A 415 -13.72 -9.70 -29.64
N ALA A 416 -14.92 -9.19 -29.93
CA ALA A 416 -16.17 -9.93 -29.73
C ALA A 416 -16.17 -11.26 -30.53
N GLY A 417 -15.70 -11.23 -31.77
CA GLY A 417 -15.56 -12.44 -32.60
C GLY A 417 -14.54 -13.46 -32.06
N GLN A 418 -13.50 -12.99 -31.37
CA GLN A 418 -12.43 -13.85 -30.83
C GLN A 418 -12.74 -14.41 -29.43
N THR A 419 -13.45 -13.65 -28.61
CA THR A 419 -13.62 -13.93 -27.17
C THR A 419 -15.03 -14.36 -26.80
N GLY A 420 -16.02 -14.16 -27.68
CA GLY A 420 -17.43 -14.39 -27.40
C GLY A 420 -18.09 -13.32 -26.53
N LEU A 421 -17.35 -12.27 -26.14
CA LEU A 421 -17.90 -11.14 -25.40
C LEU A 421 -18.75 -10.24 -26.31
N PRO A 422 -19.87 -9.67 -25.86
CA PRO A 422 -20.67 -8.75 -26.68
C PRO A 422 -19.89 -7.49 -27.05
N ALA A 423 -19.93 -7.10 -28.32
CA ALA A 423 -19.38 -5.82 -28.78
C ALA A 423 -20.06 -4.64 -28.07
N GLY A 424 -19.27 -3.62 -27.72
CA GLY A 424 -19.72 -2.47 -26.92
C GLY A 424 -19.74 -2.72 -25.41
N THR A 425 -19.36 -3.91 -24.93
CA THR A 425 -19.21 -4.17 -23.48
C THR A 425 -18.21 -3.19 -22.87
N VAL A 426 -18.66 -2.41 -21.89
CA VAL A 426 -17.85 -1.40 -21.21
C VAL A 426 -16.99 -2.04 -20.13
N VAL A 427 -15.73 -1.61 -20.01
CA VAL A 427 -14.83 -2.08 -18.95
C VAL A 427 -15.38 -1.66 -17.56
N PRO A 428 -15.61 -2.61 -16.63
CA PRO A 428 -16.12 -2.33 -15.29
C PRO A 428 -15.26 -1.35 -14.49
N PRO A 429 -15.84 -0.48 -13.64
CA PRO A 429 -15.12 0.55 -12.89
C PRO A 429 -13.91 0.03 -12.09
N ARG A 430 -14.03 -1.17 -11.50
CA ARG A 430 -12.95 -1.79 -10.73
C ARG A 430 -11.75 -2.21 -11.58
N LEU A 431 -11.97 -2.57 -12.85
CA LEU A 431 -10.88 -2.84 -13.79
C LEU A 431 -10.29 -1.54 -14.30
N ARG A 432 -11.13 -0.53 -14.59
CA ARG A 432 -10.66 0.82 -14.94
C ARG A 432 -9.73 1.41 -13.90
N GLN A 433 -10.07 1.27 -12.62
CA GLN A 433 -9.23 1.75 -11.52
C GLN A 433 -7.86 1.05 -11.49
N VAL A 434 -7.80 -0.24 -11.82
CA VAL A 434 -6.54 -1.00 -11.91
C VAL A 434 -5.70 -0.55 -13.11
N VAL A 435 -6.31 -0.31 -14.27
CA VAL A 435 -5.56 0.18 -15.44
C VAL A 435 -5.04 1.60 -15.22
N ARG A 436 -5.85 2.47 -14.60
CA ARG A 436 -5.46 3.86 -14.33
C ARG A 436 -4.25 3.99 -13.40
N THR A 437 -3.89 2.97 -12.61
CA THR A 437 -2.66 3.03 -11.81
C THR A 437 -1.38 2.94 -12.66
N ALA A 438 -1.49 2.52 -13.92
CA ALA A 438 -0.39 2.58 -14.89
C ALA A 438 -0.27 3.94 -15.59
N LEU A 439 -1.12 4.93 -15.28
CA LEU A 439 -0.99 6.27 -15.85
C LEU A 439 0.37 6.87 -15.50
N SER A 440 1.11 7.26 -16.53
CA SER A 440 2.33 8.05 -16.43
C SER A 440 1.99 9.52 -16.59
N ALA A 441 2.14 10.30 -15.52
CA ALA A 441 1.79 11.72 -15.48
C ALA A 441 2.61 12.46 -14.40
N THR A 442 2.40 13.76 -14.26
CA THR A 442 3.00 14.52 -13.15
C THR A 442 2.43 14.08 -11.79
N PRO A 443 3.19 14.18 -10.67
CA PRO A 443 2.68 13.85 -9.34
C PRO A 443 1.38 14.59 -8.97
N GLU A 444 1.27 15.87 -9.34
CA GLU A 444 0.11 16.73 -9.10
C GLU A 444 -1.12 16.20 -9.84
N GLU A 445 -0.94 15.80 -11.10
CA GLU A 445 -2.02 15.22 -11.90
C GLU A 445 -2.48 13.86 -11.34
N LEU A 446 -1.55 13.02 -10.87
CA LEU A 446 -1.91 11.75 -10.24
C LEU A 446 -2.66 11.96 -8.91
N VAL A 447 -2.29 12.99 -8.13
CA VAL A 447 -3.02 13.40 -6.92
C VAL A 447 -4.42 13.91 -7.29
N ALA A 448 -4.53 14.83 -8.25
CA ALA A 448 -5.80 15.39 -8.70
C ALA A 448 -6.76 14.33 -9.25
N ARG A 449 -6.23 13.29 -9.92
CA ARG A 449 -7.00 12.13 -10.41
C ARG A 449 -7.31 11.09 -9.33
N GLY A 450 -6.88 11.30 -8.08
CA GLY A 450 -7.12 10.38 -6.95
C GLY A 450 -6.34 9.07 -7.03
N LEU A 451 -5.25 9.02 -7.82
CA LEU A 451 -4.38 7.85 -7.97
C LEU A 451 -3.30 7.78 -6.88
N VAL A 452 -3.00 8.91 -6.25
CA VAL A 452 -2.13 9.04 -5.08
C VAL A 452 -2.99 9.47 -3.88
N PRO A 453 -3.62 8.51 -3.17
CA PRO A 453 -4.57 8.82 -2.11
C PRO A 453 -3.94 9.22 -0.77
N SER A 454 -2.61 9.09 -0.62
CA SER A 454 -1.91 9.42 0.63
C SER A 454 -0.45 9.81 0.39
N ALA A 455 0.16 10.44 1.41
CA ALA A 455 1.57 10.82 1.40
C ALA A 455 2.51 9.60 1.31
N GLU A 456 2.11 8.42 1.81
CA GLU A 456 2.88 7.19 1.67
C GLU A 456 2.92 6.73 0.21
N VAL A 457 1.79 6.80 -0.51
CA VAL A 457 1.75 6.49 -1.93
C VAL A 457 2.55 7.53 -2.72
N LEU A 458 2.52 8.81 -2.32
CA LEU A 458 3.39 9.82 -2.92
C LEU A 458 4.86 9.44 -2.76
N ALA A 459 5.26 9.00 -1.56
CA ALA A 459 6.63 8.60 -1.25
C ALA A 459 7.15 7.44 -2.11
N GLU A 460 6.28 6.54 -2.57
CA GLU A 460 6.63 5.46 -3.51
C GLU A 460 7.03 6.00 -4.90
N LEU A 461 6.50 7.17 -5.30
CA LEU A 461 6.76 7.78 -6.61
C LEU A 461 8.01 8.67 -6.61
N VAL A 462 8.31 9.31 -5.47
CA VAL A 462 9.38 10.30 -5.34
C VAL A 462 10.76 9.83 -5.85
N PRO A 463 11.20 8.58 -5.61
CA PRO A 463 12.49 8.10 -6.13
C PRO A 463 12.66 8.30 -7.65
N GLN A 464 11.57 8.26 -8.42
CA GLN A 464 11.61 8.48 -9.87
C GLN A 464 12.03 9.91 -10.21
N LEU A 465 11.56 10.90 -9.44
CA LEU A 465 11.90 12.33 -9.59
C LEU A 465 13.31 12.63 -9.09
N VAL A 466 13.66 12.11 -7.91
CA VAL A 466 14.97 12.37 -7.29
C VAL A 466 16.09 11.73 -8.11
N ALA A 467 15.85 10.58 -8.75
CA ALA A 467 16.78 9.98 -9.70
C ALA A 467 17.16 10.95 -10.83
N ASN A 468 16.17 11.64 -11.39
CA ASN A 468 16.37 12.58 -12.49
C ASN A 468 17.10 13.85 -12.05
N ALA A 469 16.72 14.42 -10.89
CA ALA A 469 17.43 15.56 -10.32
C ALA A 469 18.89 15.20 -9.98
N THR A 470 19.12 14.02 -9.41
CA THR A 470 20.47 13.51 -9.09
C THR A 470 21.32 13.36 -10.34
N ALA A 471 20.74 12.88 -11.44
CA ALA A 471 21.43 12.68 -12.70
C ALA A 471 21.88 13.99 -13.35
N GLN A 472 21.23 15.14 -13.07
CA GLN A 472 21.60 16.44 -13.67
C GLN A 472 23.03 16.90 -13.35
N ARG A 473 23.71 16.25 -12.39
CA ARG A 473 25.13 16.51 -12.09
C ARG A 473 26.09 16.06 -13.19
N TYR A 474 25.62 15.39 -14.24
CA TYR A 474 26.45 14.87 -15.32
C TYR A 474 26.10 15.47 -16.68
N ALA A 475 27.13 15.87 -17.43
CA ALA A 475 26.98 16.40 -18.78
C ALA A 475 26.70 15.30 -19.82
N ASP A 476 27.30 14.11 -19.66
CA ASP A 476 27.10 12.96 -20.54
C ASP A 476 25.65 12.39 -20.38
N PRO A 477 24.85 12.31 -21.46
CA PRO A 477 23.48 11.76 -21.41
C PRO A 477 23.38 10.27 -21.01
N SER A 478 24.31 9.43 -21.44
CA SER A 478 24.37 8.02 -21.06
C SER A 478 24.64 7.88 -19.57
N LEU A 479 25.56 8.67 -19.02
CA LEU A 479 25.86 8.67 -17.58
C LEU A 479 24.67 9.19 -16.75
N ARG A 480 23.92 10.19 -17.25
CA ARG A 480 22.67 10.62 -16.62
C ARG A 480 21.66 9.48 -16.53
N THR A 481 21.47 8.77 -17.64
CA THR A 481 20.54 7.64 -17.74
C THR A 481 20.94 6.52 -16.78
N LEU A 482 22.22 6.14 -16.76
CA LEU A 482 22.78 5.14 -15.85
C LEU A 482 22.63 5.54 -14.38
N THR A 483 22.93 6.79 -14.05
CA THR A 483 22.81 7.32 -12.68
C THR A 483 21.36 7.31 -12.20
N ALA A 484 20.42 7.73 -13.06
CA ALA A 484 19.01 7.70 -12.73
C ALA A 484 18.50 6.26 -12.51
N ALA A 485 18.88 5.32 -13.39
CA ALA A 485 18.53 3.91 -13.24
C ALA A 485 19.11 3.31 -11.95
N THR A 486 20.39 3.58 -11.66
CA THR A 486 21.08 3.13 -10.44
C THR A 486 20.40 3.65 -9.19
N TYR A 487 20.01 4.93 -9.17
CA TYR A 487 19.32 5.53 -8.03
C TYR A 487 17.95 4.88 -7.78
N ARG A 488 17.15 4.67 -8.83
CA ARG A 488 15.84 3.99 -8.71
C ARG A 488 15.99 2.58 -8.16
N ALA A 489 16.92 1.80 -8.72
CA ALA A 489 17.23 0.45 -8.26
C ALA A 489 17.63 0.42 -6.78
N PHE A 490 18.48 1.36 -6.37
CA PHE A 490 18.92 1.51 -5.00
C PHE A 490 17.77 1.83 -4.02
N ARG A 491 16.80 2.64 -4.43
CA ARG A 491 15.64 3.01 -3.60
C ARG A 491 14.59 1.93 -3.49
N ASN A 492 14.54 1.00 -4.45
CA ASN A 492 13.67 -0.18 -4.39
C ASN A 492 14.16 -1.24 -3.38
N ARG A 493 15.35 -1.06 -2.80
CA ARG A 493 15.88 -1.98 -1.77
C ARG A 493 15.11 -1.85 -0.47
N ARG A 494 14.91 -2.99 0.19
CA ARG A 494 14.34 -3.03 1.53
C ARG A 494 15.34 -2.52 2.56
N SER A 495 14.85 -1.75 3.53
CA SER A 495 15.66 -1.25 4.63
C SER A 495 15.94 -2.34 5.66
N LEU A 496 17.16 -2.36 6.19
CA LEU A 496 17.54 -3.20 7.33
C LEU A 496 17.00 -2.69 8.66
N LEU A 497 16.84 -3.57 9.63
CA LEU A 497 16.73 -3.19 11.03
C LEU A 497 18.10 -2.73 11.51
N LEU A 498 18.18 -1.50 12.02
CA LEU A 498 19.42 -0.90 12.50
C LEU A 498 19.22 -0.44 13.95
N LEU A 499 20.16 -0.82 14.81
CA LEU A 499 20.21 -0.39 16.21
C LEU A 499 21.40 0.55 16.45
N ASN A 500 21.49 1.13 17.63
CA ASN A 500 22.65 1.92 18.08
C ASN A 500 22.99 3.11 17.17
N LEU A 501 21.96 3.77 16.63
CA LEU A 501 22.07 4.90 15.70
C LEU A 501 22.91 4.57 14.45
N ALA A 502 22.96 3.30 14.04
CA ALA A 502 23.54 2.91 12.77
C ALA A 502 22.69 3.47 11.62
N HIS A 503 23.33 3.77 10.49
CA HIS A 503 22.65 4.26 9.29
C HIS A 503 22.75 3.24 8.17
N GLN A 504 21.73 3.25 7.31
CA GLN A 504 21.72 2.45 6.09
C GLN A 504 22.86 2.89 5.18
N VAL A 505 23.37 1.96 4.38
CA VAL A 505 24.21 2.31 3.24
C VAL A 505 23.47 3.30 2.35
N ARG A 506 24.18 4.34 1.91
CA ARG A 506 23.70 5.41 1.04
C ARG A 506 24.12 5.17 -0.42
N ALA A 507 23.46 5.86 -1.35
CA ALA A 507 23.69 5.64 -2.78
C ALA A 507 25.09 6.09 -3.22
N ASP A 508 25.58 7.16 -2.60
CA ASP A 508 26.93 7.72 -2.77
C ASP A 508 28.04 6.82 -2.19
N GLU A 509 27.69 5.74 -1.50
CA GLU A 509 28.67 4.78 -0.95
C GLU A 509 28.86 3.55 -1.85
N LEU A 510 28.04 3.38 -2.89
CA LEU A 510 28.19 2.30 -3.85
C LEU A 510 29.49 2.47 -4.65
N PRO A 511 30.28 1.39 -4.88
CA PRO A 511 31.56 1.47 -5.58
C PRO A 511 31.47 2.15 -6.94
N TRP A 512 30.51 1.75 -7.78
CA TRP A 512 30.31 2.32 -9.11
C TRP A 512 29.77 3.75 -9.07
N VAL A 513 28.96 4.14 -8.09
CA VAL A 513 28.50 5.54 -7.95
C VAL A 513 29.65 6.46 -7.49
N ARG A 514 30.52 5.97 -6.59
CA ARG A 514 31.74 6.67 -6.17
C ARG A 514 32.70 6.85 -7.33
N ALA A 515 32.89 5.80 -8.14
CA ALA A 515 33.79 5.80 -9.29
C ALA A 515 33.47 6.94 -10.27
N VAL A 516 32.19 7.22 -10.53
CA VAL A 516 31.78 8.32 -11.42
C VAL A 516 31.58 9.66 -10.71
N ALA A 517 31.85 9.79 -9.41
CA ALA A 517 31.52 11.01 -8.67
C ALA A 517 32.32 12.24 -9.15
N GLY A 518 33.56 12.04 -9.62
CA GLY A 518 34.45 13.10 -10.11
C GLY A 518 34.06 13.69 -11.48
N HIS A 519 33.27 12.94 -12.26
CA HIS A 519 32.87 13.27 -13.65
C HIS A 519 31.72 14.29 -13.74
N GLY A 520 31.31 14.88 -12.61
CA GLY A 520 30.30 15.94 -12.51
C GLY A 520 30.81 17.22 -11.83
N SER A 521 32.12 17.49 -11.94
CA SER A 521 32.82 18.56 -11.21
C SER A 521 32.69 19.95 -11.83
N ASP A 522 32.22 20.03 -13.09
CA ASP A 522 31.94 21.29 -13.78
C ASP A 522 31.00 22.20 -12.96
N ALA A 523 31.34 23.48 -12.85
CA ALA A 523 30.65 24.43 -11.99
C ALA A 523 29.20 24.66 -12.45
N ASP A 524 28.98 24.76 -13.77
CA ASP A 524 27.65 25.00 -14.34
C ASP A 524 26.75 23.79 -14.15
N THR A 525 27.30 22.59 -14.33
CA THR A 525 26.57 21.33 -14.11
C THR A 525 26.22 21.12 -12.64
N ARG A 526 27.12 21.46 -11.70
CA ARG A 526 26.80 21.46 -10.26
C ARG A 526 25.71 22.48 -9.91
N ALA A 527 25.78 23.69 -10.46
CA ALA A 527 24.76 24.72 -10.22
C ALA A 527 23.37 24.28 -10.74
N ARG A 528 23.31 23.69 -11.94
CA ARG A 528 22.07 23.12 -12.51
C ARG A 528 21.52 21.99 -11.64
N ALA A 529 22.37 21.07 -11.18
CA ALA A 529 21.95 19.98 -10.31
C ALA A 529 21.40 20.47 -8.97
N ARG A 530 22.06 21.47 -8.37
CA ARG A 530 21.61 22.13 -7.13
C ARG A 530 20.26 22.80 -7.31
N ALA A 531 20.08 23.58 -8.38
CA ALA A 531 18.81 24.24 -8.71
C ALA A 531 17.68 23.23 -8.98
N ALA A 532 17.98 22.13 -9.70
CA ALA A 532 17.02 21.06 -9.94
C ALA A 532 16.60 20.36 -8.64
N ALA A 533 17.55 20.08 -7.74
CA ALA A 533 17.27 19.46 -6.45
C ALA A 533 16.41 20.37 -5.55
N GLU A 534 16.71 21.68 -5.51
CA GLU A 534 15.92 22.66 -4.78
C GLU A 534 14.49 22.77 -5.33
N ALA A 535 14.33 22.86 -6.65
CA ALA A 535 13.02 22.93 -7.30
C ALA A 535 12.16 21.69 -7.02
N VAL A 536 12.75 20.49 -7.09
CA VAL A 536 12.06 19.24 -6.76
C VAL A 536 11.71 19.19 -5.27
N LEU A 537 12.61 19.62 -4.38
CA LEU A 537 12.34 19.67 -2.94
C LEU A 537 11.16 20.59 -2.61
N ARG A 538 11.14 21.80 -3.17
CA ARG A 538 10.04 22.76 -3.00
C ARG A 538 8.72 22.17 -3.50
N ARG A 539 8.69 21.70 -4.74
CA ARG A 539 7.51 21.09 -5.38
C ARG A 539 6.96 19.93 -4.56
N LEU A 540 7.82 19.04 -4.06
CA LEU A 540 7.40 17.91 -3.21
C LEU A 540 6.88 18.36 -1.86
N GLY A 541 7.49 19.39 -1.26
CA GLY A 541 7.02 19.99 -0.01
C GLY A 541 5.64 20.62 -0.16
N ASP A 542 5.44 21.43 -1.20
CA ASP A 542 4.15 22.05 -1.53
C ASP A 542 3.08 20.99 -1.79
N LEU A 543 3.38 19.96 -2.59
CA LEU A 543 2.43 18.88 -2.89
C LEU A 543 2.07 18.07 -1.64
N ALA A 544 3.06 17.70 -0.83
CA ALA A 544 2.83 16.88 0.36
C ALA A 544 1.97 17.62 1.40
N VAL A 545 2.29 18.89 1.68
CA VAL A 545 1.54 19.73 2.63
C VAL A 545 0.17 20.12 2.06
N GLY A 546 0.11 20.44 0.77
CA GLY A 546 -1.08 20.88 0.07
C GLY A 546 -2.15 19.81 -0.12
N ALA A 547 -1.74 18.60 -0.51
CA ALA A 547 -2.65 17.50 -0.83
C ALA A 547 -3.04 16.66 0.39
N PHE A 548 -2.17 16.57 1.40
CA PHE A 548 -2.37 15.69 2.56
C PHE A 548 -2.31 16.43 3.92
N PRO A 549 -3.05 17.55 4.09
CA PRO A 549 -3.07 18.26 5.35
C PRO A 549 -3.57 17.36 6.48
N GLY A 550 -2.86 17.40 7.59
CA GLY A 550 -3.10 16.60 8.78
C GLY A 550 -2.45 15.22 8.77
N THR A 551 -1.60 14.91 7.79
CA THR A 551 -0.81 13.67 7.72
C THR A 551 0.67 13.99 7.92
N LEU A 552 1.37 13.23 8.76
CA LEU A 552 2.82 13.37 8.90
C LEU A 552 3.53 13.00 7.61
N LEU A 553 4.69 13.61 7.37
CA LEU A 553 5.54 13.21 6.24
C LEU A 553 6.10 11.80 6.53
N PRO A 554 5.81 10.80 5.68
CA PRO A 554 6.30 9.45 5.92
C PRO A 554 7.82 9.39 5.87
N ASN A 555 8.45 8.53 6.67
CA ASN A 555 9.90 8.36 6.69
C ASN A 555 10.54 8.14 5.29
N PRO A 556 9.93 7.37 4.37
CA PRO A 556 10.44 7.28 3.00
C PRO A 556 10.49 8.64 2.28
N LEU A 557 9.48 9.50 2.45
CA LEU A 557 9.44 10.84 1.87
C LEU A 557 10.49 11.75 2.52
N VAL A 558 10.58 11.75 3.85
CA VAL A 558 11.60 12.48 4.62
C VAL A 558 13.02 12.13 4.16
N ARG A 559 13.28 10.85 3.88
CA ARG A 559 14.57 10.37 3.38
C ARG A 559 14.91 10.93 1.99
N GLU A 560 13.94 10.98 1.08
CA GLU A 560 14.12 11.56 -0.24
C GLU A 560 14.29 13.10 -0.18
N MET A 561 13.52 13.78 0.65
CA MET A 561 13.67 15.22 0.91
C MET A 561 15.05 15.55 1.51
N SER A 562 15.54 14.71 2.43
CA SER A 562 16.90 14.84 2.98
C SER A 562 17.97 14.67 1.92
N GLN A 563 17.76 13.76 0.96
CA GLN A 563 18.69 13.59 -0.17
C GLN A 563 18.73 14.85 -1.04
N LEU A 564 17.56 15.37 -1.42
CA LEU A 564 17.45 16.58 -2.22
C LEU A 564 18.05 17.80 -1.51
N ALA A 565 17.78 17.96 -0.21
CA ALA A 565 18.38 19.05 0.58
C ALA A 565 19.91 18.98 0.59
N ARG A 566 20.50 17.78 0.75
CA ARG A 566 21.96 17.61 0.64
C ARG A 566 22.48 17.98 -0.74
N GLN A 567 21.79 17.59 -1.81
CA GLN A 567 22.17 17.93 -3.18
C GLN A 567 22.02 19.42 -3.49
N ALA A 568 21.07 20.08 -2.82
CA ALA A 568 20.85 21.50 -2.91
C ALA A 568 21.76 22.34 -1.99
N ASP A 569 22.68 21.69 -1.24
CA ASP A 569 23.48 22.27 -0.16
C ASP A 569 22.65 23.05 0.88
N LEU A 570 21.42 22.59 1.15
CA LEU A 570 20.55 23.17 2.15
C LEU A 570 20.81 22.48 3.50
N SER A 571 21.03 23.30 4.53
CA SER A 571 21.15 22.82 5.92
C SER A 571 19.77 22.52 6.53
N ALA A 572 18.97 21.67 5.87
CA ALA A 572 17.62 21.30 6.27
C ALA A 572 17.62 20.00 7.12
N PRO A 573 17.46 20.08 8.45
CA PRO A 573 17.58 18.92 9.34
C PRO A 573 16.26 18.14 9.42
N PHE A 574 15.88 17.44 8.36
CA PHE A 574 14.65 16.64 8.40
C PHE A 574 14.73 15.51 9.44
N THR A 575 13.69 15.40 10.27
CA THR A 575 13.53 14.43 11.35
C THR A 575 12.56 13.33 10.97
N GLU A 576 12.91 12.07 11.25
CA GLU A 576 12.02 10.92 11.04
C GLU A 576 10.96 10.79 12.15
N GLU A 577 9.82 10.17 11.83
CA GLU A 577 8.91 9.62 12.83
C GLU A 577 9.61 8.43 13.50
N LEU A 578 9.83 8.56 14.81
CA LEU A 578 10.48 7.53 15.62
C LEU A 578 9.44 6.52 16.11
N ALA A 579 9.80 5.24 16.08
CA ALA A 579 8.97 4.16 16.59
C ALA A 579 9.20 3.97 18.09
N ALA A 580 8.13 4.10 18.88
CA ALA A 580 8.20 4.17 20.34
C ALA A 580 8.64 2.83 21.01
N ASP A 581 8.40 1.71 20.34
CA ASP A 581 8.80 0.36 20.74
C ASP A 581 10.28 0.05 20.49
N ILE A 582 11.00 0.88 19.75
CA ILE A 582 12.45 0.71 19.53
C ILE A 582 13.26 1.95 19.92
N PHE A 583 12.59 2.98 20.45
CA PHE A 583 13.23 4.22 20.86
C PHE A 583 14.16 3.99 22.05
N MET A 584 15.41 4.43 21.91
CA MET A 584 16.48 4.21 22.87
C MET A 584 16.62 5.36 23.89
N GLY A 585 15.61 6.22 24.02
CA GLY A 585 15.62 7.33 24.97
C GLY A 585 16.50 8.53 24.58
N THR A 586 17.03 8.57 23.36
CA THR A 586 17.93 9.65 22.92
C THR A 586 17.67 10.09 21.48
N PHE A 587 17.83 11.38 21.22
CA PHE A 587 17.70 12.01 19.92
C PHE A 587 19.07 12.36 19.33
N SER A 588 19.16 12.32 17.99
CA SER A 588 20.34 12.83 17.28
C SER A 588 20.32 14.38 17.23
N PRO A 589 21.49 15.05 17.08
CA PRO A 589 21.61 16.51 17.07
C PRO A 589 20.70 17.26 16.07
N LYS A 590 20.31 16.60 14.98
CA LYS A 590 19.41 17.20 13.99
C LYS A 590 18.03 17.55 14.56
N PHE A 591 17.53 16.82 15.57
CA PHE A 591 16.26 17.14 16.22
C PHE A 591 16.32 18.48 16.95
N LEU A 592 17.41 18.75 17.69
CA LEU A 592 17.64 20.05 18.32
C LEU A 592 17.79 21.17 17.27
N THR A 593 18.47 20.88 16.16
CA THR A 593 18.61 21.84 15.05
C THR A 593 17.26 22.17 14.41
N ALA A 594 16.41 21.16 14.18
CA ALA A 594 15.05 21.34 13.69
C ALA A 594 14.16 22.12 14.69
N ALA A 595 14.29 21.83 15.99
CA ALA A 595 13.57 22.55 17.04
C ALA A 595 13.95 24.03 17.10
N ARG A 596 15.24 24.36 16.93
CA ARG A 596 15.69 25.75 16.80
C ARG A 596 15.03 26.44 15.61
N ILE A 597 15.01 25.81 14.43
CA ILE A 597 14.38 26.38 13.22
C ILE A 597 12.88 26.64 13.45
N ALA A 598 12.19 25.73 14.15
CA ALA A 598 10.80 25.92 14.52
C ALA A 598 10.61 27.08 15.51
N ALA A 599 11.46 27.18 16.53
CA ALA A 599 11.44 28.29 17.49
C ALA A 599 11.66 29.65 16.80
N ASP A 600 12.61 29.72 15.85
CA ASP A 600 12.90 30.94 15.09
C ASP A 600 11.77 31.34 14.11
N LEU A 601 10.94 30.38 13.66
CA LEU A 601 9.79 30.66 12.81
C LEU A 601 8.54 31.05 13.60
N LEU A 602 8.35 30.45 14.78
CA LEU A 602 7.08 30.46 15.50
C LEU A 602 7.12 31.25 16.82
N GLU A 603 8.17 32.01 17.07
CA GLU A 603 8.26 32.89 18.23
C GLU A 603 6.98 33.75 18.37
N ASP A 604 6.43 33.79 19.57
CA ASP A 604 5.17 34.48 19.91
C ASP A 604 3.96 34.15 19.02
N SER A 605 3.95 32.97 18.40
CA SER A 605 2.81 32.48 17.63
C SER A 605 1.74 31.77 18.47
N LEU A 606 0.58 31.50 17.86
CA LEU A 606 -0.48 30.71 18.50
C LEU A 606 -0.01 29.28 18.83
N TYR A 607 0.82 28.67 17.99
CA TYR A 607 1.37 27.33 18.18
C TYR A 607 2.23 27.24 19.44
N THR A 608 3.17 28.17 19.61
CA THR A 608 4.10 28.17 20.76
C THR A 608 3.37 28.47 22.06
N ARG A 609 2.39 29.40 22.04
CA ARG A 609 1.51 29.62 23.20
C ARG A 609 0.66 28.39 23.53
N TYR A 610 0.08 27.71 22.54
CA TYR A 610 -0.80 26.55 22.78
C TYR A 610 -0.04 25.37 23.41
N TYR A 611 1.19 25.13 22.94
CA TYR A 611 2.03 24.05 23.47
C TYR A 611 2.92 24.46 24.65
N GLY A 612 2.93 25.74 25.03
CA GLY A 612 3.78 26.28 26.09
C GLY A 612 5.26 26.05 25.78
N ILE A 613 5.73 26.51 24.62
CA ILE A 613 7.12 26.34 24.15
C ILE A 613 7.92 27.59 24.52
N ASP A 614 8.94 27.42 25.36
CA ASP A 614 9.96 28.45 25.59
C ASP A 614 10.97 28.44 24.43
N CYS A 615 10.75 29.32 23.46
CA CYS A 615 11.58 29.44 22.27
C CYS A 615 13.01 29.89 22.61
N ALA A 616 13.17 30.75 23.63
CA ALA A 616 14.47 31.23 24.06
C ALA A 616 15.31 30.11 24.67
N ALA A 617 14.71 29.27 25.53
CA ALA A 617 15.38 28.10 26.08
C ALA A 617 15.84 27.12 24.99
N VAL A 618 14.99 26.83 23.99
CA VAL A 618 15.35 25.95 22.86
C VAL A 618 16.54 26.51 22.06
N ARG A 619 16.55 27.82 21.78
CA ARG A 619 17.67 28.49 21.10
C ARG A 619 18.95 28.38 21.91
N ASN A 620 18.90 28.68 23.21
CA ASN A 620 20.05 28.61 24.10
C ASN A 620 20.64 27.20 24.13
N LEU A 621 19.80 26.16 24.22
CA LEU A 621 20.25 24.76 24.14
C LEU A 621 20.99 24.46 22.82
N ALA A 622 20.47 24.94 21.69
CA ALA A 622 21.09 24.73 20.39
C ALA A 622 22.44 25.47 20.26
N VAL A 623 22.55 26.69 20.80
CA VAL A 623 23.81 27.45 20.82
C VAL A 623 24.85 26.74 21.67
N VAL A 624 24.50 26.34 22.89
CA VAL A 624 25.42 25.60 23.79
C VAL A 624 25.90 24.30 23.12
N HIS A 625 24.99 23.53 22.53
CA HIS A 625 25.36 22.30 21.83
C HIS A 625 26.30 22.54 20.64
N ALA A 626 26.11 23.63 19.90
CA ALA A 626 26.99 24.00 18.79
C ALA A 626 28.40 24.36 19.27
N VAL A 627 28.51 25.16 20.34
CA VAL A 627 29.80 25.53 20.96
C VAL A 627 30.53 24.30 21.50
N ASP A 628 29.83 23.43 22.22
CA ASP A 628 30.40 22.17 22.75
C ASP A 628 30.93 21.26 21.63
N ASN A 629 30.27 21.25 20.47
CA ASN A 629 30.70 20.45 19.32
C ASN A 629 31.93 21.04 18.61
N LEU A 630 32.14 22.35 18.60
CA LEU A 630 33.32 22.98 18.00
C LEU A 630 34.61 22.57 18.73
N GLY A 631 34.54 22.31 20.04
CA GLY A 631 35.67 21.85 20.85
C GLY A 631 35.99 20.36 20.73
N ARG A 632 35.24 19.60 19.92
CA ARG A 632 35.36 18.13 19.83
C ARG A 632 36.05 17.68 18.54
N THR A 633 36.91 16.66 18.67
CA THR A 633 37.53 15.97 17.52
C THR A 633 36.54 15.16 16.69
N ARG A 634 35.41 14.74 17.30
CA ARG A 634 34.30 14.07 16.61
C ARG A 634 32.97 14.71 17.00
N PRO A 635 32.06 14.97 16.05
CA PRO A 635 30.73 15.50 16.34
C PRO A 635 29.96 14.62 17.32
N ALA A 636 29.17 15.24 18.21
CA ALA A 636 28.26 14.50 19.07
C ALA A 636 27.29 13.65 18.23
N ARG A 637 27.03 12.42 18.69
CA ARG A 637 26.03 11.53 18.06
C ARG A 637 24.63 11.70 18.64
N THR A 638 24.52 12.33 19.81
CA THR A 638 23.29 12.52 20.59
C THR A 638 23.15 13.96 21.07
N ALA A 639 21.95 14.35 21.50
CA ALA A 639 21.65 15.65 22.08
C ALA A 639 21.05 15.52 23.50
N PRO A 640 21.85 15.20 24.54
CA PRO A 640 21.34 14.89 25.89
C PRO A 640 20.49 16.00 26.53
N ALA A 641 20.79 17.27 26.23
CA ALA A 641 20.00 18.38 26.75
C ALA A 641 18.60 18.46 26.10
N PHE A 642 18.49 18.07 24.83
CA PHE A 642 17.21 17.95 24.14
C PHE A 642 16.42 16.73 24.62
N ASP A 643 17.10 15.63 24.93
CA ASP A 643 16.51 14.44 25.55
C ASP A 643 15.83 14.80 26.88
N ARG A 644 16.54 15.53 27.76
CA ARG A 644 16.00 16.03 29.04
C ARG A 644 14.80 16.96 28.85
N LEU A 645 14.90 17.95 27.95
CA LEU A 645 13.80 18.86 27.66
C LEU A 645 12.53 18.10 27.23
N CYS A 646 12.67 17.08 26.37
CA CYS A 646 11.53 16.27 25.94
C CYS A 646 10.96 15.43 27.09
N GLY A 647 11.83 14.85 27.93
CA GLY A 647 11.43 14.06 29.10
C GLY A 647 10.69 14.88 30.16
N GLU A 648 11.21 16.06 30.50
CA GLU A 648 10.59 17.01 31.44
C GLU A 648 9.20 17.42 30.94
N ARG A 649 9.08 17.78 29.66
CA ARG A 649 7.80 18.14 29.03
C ARG A 649 6.82 16.98 28.94
N ALA A 650 7.30 15.74 28.88
CA ALA A 650 6.47 14.55 28.87
C ALA A 650 5.98 14.14 30.27
N GLY A 651 6.49 14.78 31.34
CA GLY A 651 6.16 14.42 32.72
C GLY A 651 6.69 13.05 33.15
N THR A 652 7.72 12.55 32.46
CA THR A 652 8.34 11.25 32.74
C THR A 652 9.67 11.45 33.44
N ASP A 653 9.81 10.92 34.67
CA ASP A 653 11.12 10.68 35.25
C ASP A 653 11.83 9.62 34.42
N THR A 654 13.01 9.95 33.87
CA THR A 654 13.84 9.06 33.06
C THR A 654 14.31 7.80 33.79
N ALA A 655 13.97 7.65 35.08
CA ALA A 655 14.36 6.54 35.96
C ALA A 655 13.34 5.38 36.01
N ARG A 656 12.17 5.47 35.39
CA ARG A 656 11.16 4.39 35.42
C ARG A 656 11.19 3.50 34.15
N SER A 657 11.04 2.19 34.41
CA SER A 657 10.84 1.05 33.50
C SER A 657 10.42 1.39 32.06
N TRP A 658 11.15 0.83 31.10
CA TRP A 658 10.93 0.96 29.66
C TRP A 658 9.48 0.63 29.27
N SER A 659 8.76 1.59 28.67
CA SER A 659 7.42 1.35 28.12
C SER A 659 7.19 2.09 26.79
N PRO A 660 6.55 1.45 25.78
CA PRO A 660 6.24 2.11 24.51
C PRO A 660 5.36 3.35 24.67
N ALA A 661 4.45 3.35 25.65
CA ALA A 661 3.59 4.51 25.93
C ALA A 661 4.37 5.71 26.47
N GLY A 662 5.32 5.47 27.40
CA GLY A 662 6.21 6.53 27.91
C GLY A 662 7.20 7.03 26.84
N ASN A 663 7.76 6.14 26.03
CA ASN A 663 8.57 6.55 24.89
C ASN A 663 7.77 7.41 23.90
N GLY A 664 6.50 7.04 23.67
CA GLY A 664 5.60 7.78 22.80
C GLY A 664 5.31 9.20 23.28
N THR A 665 5.16 9.44 24.59
CA THR A 665 4.97 10.80 25.13
C THR A 665 6.22 11.67 24.93
N VAL A 666 7.42 11.11 25.10
CA VAL A 666 8.69 11.82 24.85
C VAL A 666 8.86 12.13 23.36
N ILE A 667 8.59 11.16 22.47
CA ILE A 667 8.64 11.36 21.01
C ILE A 667 7.64 12.44 20.57
N GLU A 668 6.44 12.46 21.15
CA GLU A 668 5.44 13.49 20.86
C GLU A 668 5.92 14.89 21.23
N GLN A 669 6.64 15.07 22.34
CA GLN A 669 7.23 16.37 22.67
C GLN A 669 8.28 16.80 21.65
N ALA A 670 9.12 15.88 21.17
CA ALA A 670 10.07 16.19 20.11
C ALA A 670 9.37 16.59 18.80
N GLN A 671 8.26 15.93 18.45
CA GLN A 671 7.46 16.28 17.27
C GLN A 671 6.79 17.66 17.40
N ILE A 672 6.34 18.03 18.60
CA ILE A 672 5.83 19.37 18.90
C ILE A 672 6.95 20.41 18.73
N LEU A 673 8.09 20.21 19.39
CA LEU A 673 9.21 21.16 19.37
C LEU A 673 9.81 21.35 17.97
N THR A 674 9.80 20.29 17.14
CA THR A 674 10.34 20.33 15.77
C THR A 674 9.30 20.68 14.72
N THR A 675 8.02 20.84 15.09
CA THR A 675 6.85 20.93 14.18
C THR A 675 6.78 19.76 13.19
N HIS A 676 7.50 18.68 13.48
CA HIS A 676 7.77 17.54 12.61
C HIS A 676 7.96 17.91 11.14
N ASN A 677 9.01 18.70 10.88
CA ASN A 677 9.50 19.17 9.56
C ASN A 677 8.74 20.33 8.91
N LEU A 678 7.59 20.78 9.40
CA LEU A 678 6.85 21.87 8.75
C LEU A 678 7.67 23.18 8.72
N ALA A 679 8.28 23.59 9.84
CA ALA A 679 9.13 24.77 9.88
C ALA A 679 10.38 24.63 9.00
N VAL A 680 10.95 23.41 8.90
CA VAL A 680 12.09 23.12 8.03
C VAL A 680 11.71 23.28 6.56
N LEU A 681 10.55 22.79 6.15
CA LEU A 681 10.04 23.00 4.79
C LEU A 681 9.84 24.48 4.49
N VAL A 682 9.20 25.23 5.39
CA VAL A 682 8.96 26.68 5.19
C VAL A 682 10.27 27.45 5.06
N ARG A 683 11.22 27.23 5.98
CA ARG A 683 12.47 28.00 6.03
C ARG A 683 13.50 27.59 4.99
N HIS A 684 13.63 26.29 4.69
CA HIS A 684 14.71 25.79 3.83
C HIS A 684 14.25 25.33 2.44
N ALA A 685 13.08 24.70 2.31
CA ALA A 685 12.54 24.38 0.98
C ALA A 685 11.80 25.57 0.35
N GLY A 686 11.37 26.53 1.16
CA GLY A 686 10.65 27.71 0.71
C GLY A 686 9.26 27.37 0.18
N ILE A 687 8.57 26.44 0.84
CA ILE A 687 7.21 26.05 0.46
C ILE A 687 6.25 27.25 0.62
N ALA A 688 5.36 27.40 -0.35
CA ALA A 688 4.34 28.44 -0.40
C ALA A 688 3.09 27.83 -1.02
N PRO A 689 2.27 27.13 -0.22
CA PRO A 689 1.12 26.40 -0.73
C PRO A 689 0.17 27.30 -1.52
N GLU A 690 -0.17 26.91 -2.75
CA GLU A 690 -1.00 27.71 -3.68
C GLU A 690 -2.35 28.10 -3.07
N ALA A 691 -2.97 27.20 -2.29
CA ALA A 691 -4.24 27.46 -1.62
C ALA A 691 -4.12 28.43 -0.42
N GLY A 692 -2.90 28.76 0.01
CA GLY A 692 -2.63 29.57 1.20
C GLY A 692 -2.74 28.80 2.52
N TRP A 693 -2.21 29.39 3.59
CA TRP A 693 -2.18 28.79 4.93
C TRP A 693 -3.57 28.67 5.56
N GLU A 694 -4.50 29.58 5.25
CA GLU A 694 -5.87 29.54 5.77
C GLU A 694 -6.61 28.28 5.30
N ALA A 695 -6.58 28.00 3.99
CA ALA A 695 -7.22 26.81 3.43
C ALA A 695 -6.59 25.50 3.96
N LEU A 696 -5.29 25.51 4.28
CA LEU A 696 -4.65 24.36 4.92
C LEU A 696 -5.06 24.19 6.37
N ALA A 697 -5.24 25.27 7.12
CA ALA A 697 -5.77 25.21 8.48
C ALA A 697 -7.18 24.61 8.49
N GLU A 698 -8.06 25.04 7.59
CA GLU A 698 -9.41 24.49 7.44
C GLU A 698 -9.38 23.00 7.07
N LYS A 699 -8.64 22.61 6.03
CA LYS A 699 -8.52 21.20 5.61
C LYS A 699 -7.87 20.32 6.68
N GLY A 700 -6.90 20.86 7.42
CA GLY A 700 -6.28 20.20 8.56
C GLY A 700 -7.31 19.94 9.67
N PHE A 701 -8.16 20.92 9.96
CA PHE A 701 -9.23 20.77 10.95
C PHE A 701 -10.31 19.79 10.49
N ASP A 702 -10.67 19.78 9.21
CA ASP A 702 -11.54 18.74 8.64
C ASP A 702 -10.97 17.33 8.87
N ALA A 703 -9.65 17.17 8.73
CA ALA A 703 -8.99 15.91 9.02
C ALA A 703 -9.10 15.53 10.51
N VAL A 704 -8.95 16.50 11.42
CA VAL A 704 -9.19 16.30 12.87
C VAL A 704 -10.61 15.81 13.12
N CYS A 705 -11.64 16.49 12.58
CA CYS A 705 -13.04 16.09 12.75
C CYS A 705 -13.29 14.66 12.21
N ARG A 706 -12.80 14.34 11.01
CA ARG A 706 -12.93 13.00 10.41
C ARG A 706 -12.27 11.91 11.26
N LEU A 707 -11.07 12.15 11.79
CA LEU A 707 -10.33 11.18 12.60
C LEU A 707 -11.00 11.00 13.97
N VAL A 708 -11.42 12.08 14.63
CA VAL A 708 -12.12 11.99 15.92
C VAL A 708 -13.47 11.31 15.79
N ALA A 709 -14.21 11.51 14.70
CA ALA A 709 -15.45 10.77 14.43
C ALA A 709 -15.21 9.25 14.37
N ARG A 710 -14.09 8.81 13.79
CA ARG A 710 -13.71 7.39 13.70
C ARG A 710 -13.32 6.77 15.03
N VAL A 711 -13.11 7.54 16.10
CA VAL A 711 -12.88 7.01 17.45
C VAL A 711 -14.13 6.30 17.99
N HIS A 712 -15.32 6.77 17.59
CA HIS A 712 -16.57 6.17 18.05
C HIS A 712 -16.75 4.74 17.54
N GLY A 713 -17.02 3.80 18.46
CA GLY A 713 -17.20 2.38 18.12
C GLY A 713 -15.92 1.65 17.69
N HIS A 714 -14.76 2.31 17.68
CA HIS A 714 -13.51 1.69 17.25
C HIS A 714 -12.85 0.92 18.40
N PRO A 715 -12.58 -0.39 18.26
CA PRO A 715 -12.09 -1.22 19.36
C PRO A 715 -10.66 -0.89 19.80
N ARG A 716 -9.85 -0.26 18.93
CA ARG A 716 -8.44 0.12 19.20
C ARG A 716 -8.14 1.56 18.77
N PRO A 717 -8.74 2.58 19.42
CA PRO A 717 -8.80 3.95 18.87
C PRO A 717 -7.50 4.75 19.05
N LEU A 718 -6.52 4.25 19.79
CA LEU A 718 -5.33 5.03 20.18
C LEU A 718 -4.50 5.49 18.97
N GLY A 719 -4.35 4.65 17.94
CA GLY A 719 -3.69 5.07 16.69
C GLY A 719 -4.43 6.22 16.00
N THR A 720 -5.75 6.12 15.91
CA THR A 720 -6.58 7.20 15.33
C THR A 720 -6.54 8.49 16.14
N ILE A 721 -6.44 8.40 17.47
CA ILE A 721 -6.28 9.56 18.35
C ILE A 721 -4.89 10.20 18.15
N LYS A 722 -3.83 9.38 18.04
CA LYS A 722 -2.47 9.84 17.69
C LYS A 722 -2.49 10.62 16.38
N ASP A 723 -3.15 10.09 15.35
CA ASP A 723 -3.27 10.74 14.04
C ASP A 723 -4.08 12.04 14.11
N ALA A 724 -5.17 12.06 14.89
CA ALA A 724 -5.94 13.27 15.13
C ALA A 724 -5.12 14.36 15.85
N ALA A 725 -4.25 14.00 16.79
CA ALA A 725 -3.35 14.93 17.46
C ALA A 725 -2.30 15.49 16.50
N TYR A 726 -1.80 14.70 15.55
CA TYR A 726 -0.95 15.21 14.46
C TYR A 726 -1.70 16.19 13.57
N ALA A 727 -2.91 15.84 13.13
CA ALA A 727 -3.72 16.74 12.32
C ALA A 727 -4.01 18.06 13.04
N TRP A 728 -4.24 18.00 14.35
CA TRP A 728 -4.42 19.17 15.20
C TRP A 728 -3.15 20.03 15.27
N ARG A 729 -1.97 19.41 15.48
CA ARG A 729 -0.68 20.13 15.42
C ARG A 729 -0.48 20.87 14.11
N GLN A 730 -0.74 20.23 12.97
CA GLN A 730 -0.58 20.88 11.67
C GLN A 730 -1.58 22.02 11.49
N THR A 731 -2.82 21.83 11.92
CA THR A 731 -3.85 22.89 11.93
C THR A 731 -3.37 24.12 12.69
N LEU A 732 -2.84 23.94 13.91
CA LEU A 732 -2.30 25.04 14.72
C LEU A 732 -1.07 25.69 14.08
N PHE A 733 -0.22 24.92 13.41
CA PHE A 733 0.93 25.44 12.68
C PHE A 733 0.46 26.34 11.52
N PHE A 734 -0.48 25.88 10.70
CA PHE A 734 -1.01 26.67 9.58
C PHE A 734 -1.73 27.93 10.06
N LEU A 735 -2.54 27.84 11.13
CA LEU A 735 -3.16 29.00 11.77
C LEU A 735 -2.10 30.02 12.23
N SER A 736 -0.98 29.54 12.78
CA SER A 736 0.09 30.41 13.28
C SER A 736 0.80 31.20 12.19
N LEU A 737 0.75 30.73 10.93
CA LEU A 737 1.28 31.43 9.77
C LEU A 737 0.25 32.39 9.12
N CYS A 738 -0.99 32.41 9.61
CA CYS A 738 -2.02 33.34 9.14
C CYS A 738 -1.89 34.70 9.86
N PRO A 739 -2.36 35.81 9.25
CA PRO A 739 -2.41 37.11 9.93
C PRO A 739 -3.27 37.07 11.22
N PRO A 740 -2.92 37.80 12.30
CA PRO A 740 -3.63 37.72 13.58
C PRO A 740 -5.15 37.98 13.50
N GLY A 741 -5.58 38.94 12.68
CA GLY A 741 -7.01 39.22 12.49
C GLY A 741 -7.78 38.05 11.87
N ARG A 742 -7.12 37.26 11.02
CA ARG A 742 -7.70 36.06 10.39
C ARG A 742 -7.69 34.85 11.32
N GLN A 743 -6.68 34.74 12.19
CA GLN A 743 -6.62 33.68 13.21
C GLN A 743 -7.86 33.68 14.11
N ALA A 744 -8.29 34.85 14.59
CA ALA A 744 -9.48 34.97 15.44
C ALA A 744 -10.75 34.48 14.74
N THR A 745 -10.94 34.85 13.47
CA THR A 745 -12.08 34.40 12.65
C THR A 745 -12.05 32.88 12.45
N LEU A 746 -10.90 32.32 12.06
CA LEU A 746 -10.74 30.88 11.82
C LEU A 746 -10.98 30.07 13.10
N VAL A 747 -10.50 30.53 14.25
CA VAL A 747 -10.76 29.86 15.55
C VAL A 747 -12.25 29.81 15.87
N GLN A 748 -13.02 30.87 15.59
CA GLN A 748 -14.48 30.84 15.79
C GLN A 748 -15.18 29.93 14.78
N GLN A 749 -14.75 29.93 13.52
CA GLN A 749 -15.28 29.03 12.48
C GLN A 749 -15.04 27.56 12.83
N MET A 750 -13.83 27.21 13.28
CA MET A 750 -13.51 25.85 13.74
C MET A 750 -14.35 25.45 14.95
N ALA A 751 -14.62 26.38 15.88
CA ALA A 751 -15.50 26.10 17.01
C ALA A 751 -16.96 25.84 16.59
N ALA A 752 -17.48 26.61 15.64
CA ALA A 752 -18.80 26.40 15.07
C ALA A 752 -18.88 25.05 14.34
N GLN A 753 -17.91 24.77 13.46
CA GLN A 753 -17.81 23.50 12.73
C GLN A 753 -17.70 22.30 13.68
N ALA A 754 -16.96 22.41 14.79
CA ALA A 754 -16.87 21.36 15.81
C ALA A 754 -18.22 21.08 16.47
N ALA A 755 -19.01 22.12 16.73
CA ALA A 755 -20.33 22.02 17.35
C ALA A 755 -21.39 21.42 16.40
N GLU A 756 -21.24 21.61 15.09
CA GLU A 756 -22.09 20.99 14.07
C GLU A 756 -21.80 19.50 13.83
N GLN A 757 -20.67 18.99 14.33
CA GLN A 757 -20.36 17.56 14.23
C GLN A 757 -21.36 16.70 15.02
N PRO A 758 -21.50 15.40 14.68
CA PRO A 758 -22.25 14.47 15.51
C PRO A 758 -21.82 14.55 16.99
N TRP A 759 -22.78 14.39 17.91
CA TRP A 759 -22.58 14.61 19.36
C TRP A 759 -21.30 13.97 19.93
N HIS A 760 -20.96 12.76 19.47
CA HIS A 760 -19.81 12.00 19.95
C HIS A 760 -18.47 12.59 19.49
N THR A 761 -18.46 13.30 18.37
CA THR A 761 -17.30 14.03 17.85
C THR A 761 -17.24 15.40 18.51
N ALA A 762 -18.35 16.12 18.58
CA ALA A 762 -18.44 17.43 19.22
C ALA A 762 -17.99 17.37 20.69
N ALA A 763 -18.52 16.40 21.47
CA ALA A 763 -18.15 16.21 22.87
C ALA A 763 -16.65 15.88 23.06
N ARG A 764 -16.04 15.13 22.13
CA ARG A 764 -14.60 14.81 22.17
C ARG A 764 -13.73 15.99 21.78
N LEU A 765 -14.18 16.85 20.87
CA LEU A 765 -13.42 18.02 20.43
C LEU A 765 -13.57 19.22 21.36
N ALA A 766 -14.69 19.32 22.09
CA ALA A 766 -15.00 20.48 22.93
C ALA A 766 -13.85 20.90 23.85
N PRO A 767 -13.13 20.00 24.57
CA PRO A 767 -12.01 20.41 25.42
C PRO A 767 -10.82 21.00 24.65
N ALA A 768 -10.51 20.45 23.47
CA ALA A 768 -9.42 20.95 22.63
C ALA A 768 -9.75 22.32 22.02
N ILE A 769 -11.01 22.50 21.58
CA ILE A 769 -11.52 23.78 21.06
C ILE A 769 -11.59 24.85 22.15
N ALA A 770 -12.04 24.49 23.36
CA ALA A 770 -12.03 25.40 24.50
C ALA A 770 -10.60 25.86 24.84
N GLY A 771 -9.64 24.93 24.80
CA GLY A 771 -8.21 25.24 24.93
C GLY A 771 -7.69 26.16 23.83
N LEU A 772 -8.08 25.93 22.57
CA LEU A 772 -7.69 26.81 21.46
C LEU A 772 -8.22 28.24 21.64
N ARG A 773 -9.50 28.37 22.02
CA ARG A 773 -10.12 29.68 22.29
C ARG A 773 -9.47 30.40 23.45
N LEU A 774 -9.16 29.68 24.54
CA LEU A 774 -8.45 30.21 25.70
C LEU A 774 -7.12 30.84 25.29
N VAL A 775 -6.29 30.08 24.57
CA VAL A 775 -4.95 30.54 24.16
C VAL A 775 -5.01 31.64 23.11
N ALA A 776 -5.96 31.57 22.17
CA ALA A 776 -6.19 32.65 21.21
C ALA A 776 -6.63 33.95 21.90
N GLY A 777 -7.31 33.87 23.05
CA GLY A 777 -7.67 34.99 23.91
C GLY A 777 -6.59 35.43 24.89
N GLY A 778 -5.38 34.83 24.85
CA GLY A 778 -4.25 35.19 25.72
C GLY A 778 -4.16 34.41 27.03
N GLY A 779 -5.03 33.43 27.27
CA GLY A 779 -4.92 32.54 28.43
C GLY A 779 -3.87 31.44 28.26
N THR A 780 -3.56 30.73 29.34
CA THR A 780 -2.55 29.66 29.38
C THR A 780 -3.12 28.37 29.99
N PHE A 781 -2.50 27.24 29.67
CA PHE A 781 -2.76 25.97 30.35
C PHE A 781 -1.95 25.86 31.64
N ASP A 782 -2.45 25.07 32.58
CA ASP A 782 -1.70 24.58 33.74
C ASP A 782 -0.62 23.56 33.29
N THR A 783 0.26 23.17 34.23
CA THR A 783 1.40 22.28 33.97
C THR A 783 0.97 20.90 33.46
N ASP A 784 -0.21 20.42 33.86
CA ASP A 784 -0.79 19.15 33.42
C ASP A 784 -1.48 19.23 32.04
N GLY A 785 -1.49 20.41 31.41
CA GLY A 785 -2.12 20.63 30.11
C GLY A 785 -3.62 20.88 30.17
N THR A 786 -4.19 21.10 31.35
CA THR A 786 -5.61 21.47 31.52
C THR A 786 -5.77 22.95 31.85
N ALA A 787 -7.01 23.45 31.78
CA ALA A 787 -7.42 24.76 32.27
C ALA A 787 -8.93 24.76 32.50
N LEU A 788 -9.46 25.78 33.18
CA LEU A 788 -10.90 25.94 33.45
C LEU A 788 -11.50 24.69 34.10
N ASN A 789 -10.87 24.18 35.15
CA ASN A 789 -11.27 22.95 35.86
C ASN A 789 -11.40 21.72 34.94
N GLY A 790 -10.54 21.62 33.93
CA GLY A 790 -10.50 20.49 33.00
C GLY A 790 -11.44 20.60 31.80
N LEU A 791 -12.19 21.71 31.66
CA LEU A 791 -13.04 22.01 30.51
C LEU A 791 -12.22 22.38 29.27
N ALA A 792 -11.04 22.98 29.45
CA ALA A 792 -10.08 23.22 28.39
C ALA A 792 -8.89 22.27 28.54
N ARG A 793 -8.48 21.63 27.44
CA ARG A 793 -7.36 20.67 27.45
C ARG A 793 -6.48 20.82 26.23
N ARG A 794 -5.18 20.77 26.44
CA ARG A 794 -4.17 20.68 25.39
C ARG A 794 -4.28 19.33 24.71
N PHE A 795 -4.40 19.32 23.39
CA PHE A 795 -4.53 18.08 22.64
C PHE A 795 -3.15 17.49 22.29
N GLN A 796 -2.87 16.35 22.92
CA GLN A 796 -1.77 15.43 22.69
C GLN A 796 -2.36 14.03 22.41
N GLY A 797 -1.62 13.15 21.72
CA GLY A 797 -2.08 11.84 21.28
C GLY A 797 -1.58 10.68 22.14
N TRP A 798 -0.49 10.87 22.89
CA TRP A 798 0.08 9.85 23.77
C TRP A 798 -0.25 10.09 25.24
N THR A 799 -0.29 9.01 26.02
CA THR A 799 -0.57 9.05 27.46
C THR A 799 -0.17 7.71 28.10
N THR A 800 0.15 7.74 29.40
CA THR A 800 0.46 6.56 30.21
C THR A 800 -0.71 6.10 31.09
N THR A 801 -1.74 6.93 31.30
CA THR A 801 -2.84 6.68 32.27
C THR A 801 -4.23 6.57 31.64
N GLY A 802 -4.31 6.56 30.31
CA GLY A 802 -5.55 6.38 29.54
C GLY A 802 -6.04 7.69 28.88
N HIS A 803 -6.40 7.61 27.60
CA HIS A 803 -6.66 8.82 26.81
C HIS A 803 -8.09 9.35 26.98
N TRP A 804 -8.23 10.62 27.34
CA TRP A 804 -9.52 11.27 27.63
C TRP A 804 -10.49 11.24 26.43
N MET A 805 -10.01 11.35 25.19
CA MET A 805 -10.83 11.19 23.97
C MET A 805 -11.49 9.80 23.79
N ARG A 806 -11.12 8.77 24.57
CA ARG A 806 -11.82 7.48 24.50
C ARG A 806 -13.23 7.58 25.06
N SER A 807 -13.39 8.33 26.15
CA SER A 807 -14.65 8.53 26.85
C SER A 807 -15.37 9.73 26.25
N ALA A 808 -16.49 9.53 25.56
CA ALA A 808 -17.44 10.60 25.30
C ALA A 808 -18.53 10.48 26.36
N THR A 809 -18.45 11.30 27.40
CA THR A 809 -19.56 11.49 28.34
C THR A 809 -20.70 12.13 27.56
N ARG A 810 -21.91 11.56 27.69
CA ARG A 810 -23.13 12.16 27.16
C ARG A 810 -23.52 13.38 27.96
#